data_AF-A0A7X7DK51-F1
#
_entry.id   AF-A0A7X7DK51-F1
#
_cell.length_a   1.000
_cell.length_b   1.000
_cell.length_c   1.000
_cell.angle_alpha   90.00
_cell.angle_beta   90.00
_cell.angle_gamma   90.00
#
_symmetry.space_group_name_H-M   'P 1'
#
loop_
_entity.id
_entity.type
_entity.pdbx_description
1 polymer ?
#
loop_
_entity_poly.entity_id
_entity_poly.type
_entity_poly.pdbx_seq_one_letter_code
_entity_poly.pdbx_strand_id
1 'polypeptide(L)'
;MDVEKDTGIKSFNSIWTILFVVGSVLLFFGITNNTLWYDESFFGVVVRHSYLDLIRIAAGDNHPPFYFILSKVLTDIMGNNVFSLRLASLLGVIALAALGYGPVRRIWGEKASLLFTLLVFATPAFMAQALNARMYTWAAFFCTASTLYAYCALAENKRRDWIVFGLFSVLGLYTHVYLMLECCAIYALAFLWVIIRDRKKLATFIIVSVSVLALYLPWIFVVIQQAADVAKEFWIPLPTVNWVLTGLLFMPFQHEFGSSLHFGLLCAAFVLATALFIIGILNALKNKNSAGRLFLWSMTIAILTIVGATIITYQFKPILFGRYLTSLLGLYILVWVYGILFFRNSIATIISVCLLIAVFFPQILEIKMVSRNGPMVSIKDYIDSKAGSDDVFVHNDEHSFGIFCYYFPQYKHYLNLKDGFEGYSNYSAFAPAGRAGHNYSDFVKGHNRVWLINRNTSVFSKFPFISYYEFEKKGKLYKSAPEKRFSQKNSFLDLDIAEFSSDSVNKFNEDKLFSGTIKEVRILVDGFRNNQGMANIMIFNRELYELSDKYLWQNKDISQISTKVAEKLISNNSFLSDEEKSFMLSFYTLDKNTDVYNLSKSFTKEDYEKLYSIIQKMDHTSESAIVNGKAQFKFNGLPKDKYYIVVYHDENSNHQLDMKENAIPAEGTANSGTEGRLQQYPTFTSNNIALNQDDMETKMHIYYY
;
A
#
# COMPACT_ATOMS: atom_id res chain seq x y z
N MET A 1 36.63 1.14 -29.09
CA MET A 1 36.72 0.25 -27.91
C MET A 1 35.92 -1.00 -28.21
N ASP A 2 36.58 -2.00 -28.78
CA ASP A 2 36.21 -3.37 -28.43
C ASP A 2 36.30 -3.44 -26.91
N VAL A 3 35.18 -3.77 -26.25
CA VAL A 3 35.27 -4.31 -24.89
C VAL A 3 36.19 -5.51 -25.06
N GLU A 4 37.37 -5.49 -24.46
CA GLU A 4 38.31 -6.62 -24.46
C GLU A 4 37.49 -7.88 -24.23
N LYS A 5 37.31 -8.66 -25.30
CA LYS A 5 36.40 -9.80 -25.30
C LYS A 5 36.99 -10.98 -24.53
N ASP A 6 38.18 -10.82 -23.96
CA ASP A 6 38.90 -11.93 -23.35
C ASP A 6 40.00 -11.45 -22.39
N THR A 7 39.62 -10.99 -21.20
CA THR A 7 40.52 -11.05 -20.02
C THR A 7 40.08 -12.16 -19.07
N GLY A 8 39.47 -13.22 -19.63
CA GLY A 8 38.78 -14.32 -18.96
C GLY A 8 39.02 -14.37 -17.47
N ILE A 9 38.06 -13.89 -16.68
CA ILE A 9 38.11 -13.95 -15.23
C ILE A 9 38.27 -15.43 -14.91
N LYS A 10 39.47 -15.81 -14.42
CA LYS A 10 39.72 -17.19 -14.01
C LYS A 10 38.62 -17.58 -13.03
N SER A 11 37.92 -18.68 -13.33
CA SER A 11 36.76 -19.16 -12.58
C SER A 11 35.46 -18.34 -12.72
N PHE A 12 35.27 -17.56 -13.80
CA PHE A 12 34.02 -16.81 -14.05
C PHE A 12 32.77 -17.66 -13.83
N ASN A 13 32.71 -18.87 -14.42
CA ASN A 13 31.55 -19.74 -14.31
C ASN A 13 31.24 -20.07 -12.84
N SER A 14 32.26 -20.36 -12.03
CA SER A 14 32.11 -20.64 -10.61
C SER A 14 31.65 -19.41 -9.83
N ILE A 15 32.27 -18.25 -10.07
CA ILE A 15 31.92 -16.98 -9.40
C ILE A 15 30.48 -16.58 -9.72
N TRP A 16 30.10 -16.61 -11.00
CA TRP A 16 28.75 -16.29 -11.43
C TRP A 16 27.74 -17.28 -10.85
N THR A 17 28.04 -18.57 -10.85
CA THR A 17 27.16 -19.61 -10.28
C THR A 17 26.97 -19.40 -8.77
N ILE A 18 28.04 -19.13 -8.02
CA ILE A 18 27.94 -18.83 -6.58
C ILE A 18 27.09 -17.57 -6.36
N LEU A 19 27.36 -16.50 -7.09
CA LEU A 19 26.58 -15.26 -7.02
C LEU A 19 25.10 -15.51 -7.31
N PHE A 20 24.80 -16.27 -8.36
CA PHE A 20 23.44 -16.59 -8.78
C PHE A 20 22.70 -17.46 -7.75
N VAL A 21 23.36 -18.50 -7.22
CA VAL A 21 22.79 -19.40 -6.22
C VAL A 21 22.57 -18.66 -4.90
N VAL A 22 23.58 -17.93 -4.40
CA VAL A 22 23.45 -17.15 -3.15
C VAL A 22 22.37 -16.08 -3.29
N GLY A 23 22.36 -15.32 -4.39
CA GLY A 23 21.32 -14.33 -4.68
C GLY A 23 19.93 -14.94 -4.71
N SER A 24 19.78 -16.09 -5.39
CA SER A 24 18.50 -16.82 -5.44
C SER A 24 18.05 -17.28 -4.05
N VAL A 25 18.94 -17.88 -3.25
CA VAL A 25 18.64 -18.33 -1.88
C VAL A 25 18.19 -17.17 -0.99
N LEU A 26 18.85 -16.01 -1.11
CA LEU A 26 18.48 -14.82 -0.33
C LEU A 26 17.07 -14.30 -0.67
N LEU A 27 16.57 -14.51 -1.89
CA LEU A 27 15.18 -14.13 -2.24
C LEU A 27 14.15 -14.95 -1.44
N PHE A 28 14.42 -16.24 -1.18
CA PHE A 28 13.50 -17.10 -0.43
C PHE A 28 13.34 -16.68 1.03
N PHE A 29 14.34 -16.01 1.61
CA PHE A 29 14.26 -15.54 2.99
C PHE A 29 13.11 -14.53 3.16
N GLY A 30 12.15 -14.86 4.01
CA GLY A 30 11.00 -13.99 4.32
C GLY A 30 9.85 -14.04 3.32
N ILE A 31 9.85 -14.99 2.38
CA ILE A 31 8.76 -15.18 1.39
C ILE A 31 7.37 -15.30 2.04
N THR A 32 7.27 -15.89 3.22
CA THR A 32 6.01 -16.05 3.98
C THR A 32 5.88 -15.12 5.19
N ASN A 33 6.80 -14.18 5.41
CA ASN A 33 6.78 -13.33 6.62
C ASN A 33 5.56 -12.41 6.72
N ASN A 34 4.97 -12.07 5.56
CA ASN A 34 3.78 -11.22 5.47
C ASN A 34 2.57 -12.01 5.00
N THR A 35 1.41 -11.66 5.55
CA THR A 35 0.09 -12.08 5.09
C THR A 35 -0.18 -11.53 3.68
N LEU A 36 -1.19 -12.05 2.99
CA LEU A 36 -1.60 -11.50 1.70
C LEU A 36 -2.42 -10.22 1.91
N TRP A 37 -2.17 -9.24 1.06
CA TRP A 37 -3.05 -8.07 0.91
C TRP A 37 -4.02 -8.30 -0.25
N TYR A 38 -4.91 -7.33 -0.49
CA TYR A 38 -6.03 -7.46 -1.44
C TYR A 38 -5.59 -7.97 -2.81
N ASP A 39 -4.63 -7.30 -3.46
CA ASP A 39 -4.16 -7.68 -4.79
C ASP A 39 -3.65 -9.13 -4.82
N GLU A 40 -2.85 -9.56 -3.84
CA GLU A 40 -2.37 -10.95 -3.78
C GLU A 40 -3.49 -11.95 -3.49
N SER A 41 -4.44 -11.58 -2.63
CA SER A 41 -5.59 -12.43 -2.29
C SER A 41 -6.50 -12.65 -3.50
N PHE A 42 -6.64 -11.65 -4.39
CA PHE A 42 -7.35 -11.81 -5.66
C PHE A 42 -6.69 -12.89 -6.52
N PHE A 43 -5.37 -12.84 -6.73
CA PHE A 43 -4.66 -13.93 -7.43
C PHE A 43 -4.85 -15.28 -6.73
N GLY A 44 -4.73 -15.31 -5.40
CA GLY A 44 -4.94 -16.52 -4.60
C GLY A 44 -6.33 -17.13 -4.72
N VAL A 45 -7.37 -16.32 -4.96
CA VAL A 45 -8.72 -16.82 -5.21
C VAL A 45 -8.89 -17.24 -6.67
N VAL A 46 -8.39 -16.45 -7.63
CA VAL A 46 -8.52 -16.73 -9.07
C VAL A 46 -7.88 -18.07 -9.46
N VAL A 47 -6.73 -18.44 -8.88
CA VAL A 47 -6.05 -19.73 -9.20
C VAL A 47 -6.84 -20.98 -8.80
N ARG A 48 -7.87 -20.84 -7.96
CA ARG A 48 -8.78 -21.94 -7.56
C ARG A 48 -9.74 -22.33 -8.68
N HIS A 49 -9.98 -21.42 -9.64
CA HIS A 49 -10.84 -21.69 -10.78
C HIS A 49 -10.16 -22.63 -11.79
N SER A 50 -10.96 -23.14 -12.73
CA SER A 50 -10.43 -23.89 -13.88
C SER A 50 -9.52 -23.00 -14.73
N TYR A 51 -8.61 -23.59 -15.52
CA TYR A 51 -7.75 -22.80 -16.42
C TYR A 51 -8.56 -21.92 -17.40
N LEU A 52 -9.69 -22.43 -17.90
CA LEU A 52 -10.55 -21.67 -18.82
C LEU A 52 -11.25 -20.51 -18.11
N ASP A 53 -11.79 -20.74 -16.91
CA ASP A 53 -12.46 -19.69 -16.15
C ASP A 53 -11.46 -18.65 -15.64
N LEU A 54 -10.25 -19.05 -15.27
CA LEU A 54 -9.16 -18.13 -14.96
C LEU A 54 -8.82 -17.21 -16.14
N ILE A 55 -8.74 -17.74 -17.38
CA ILE A 55 -8.51 -16.92 -18.58
C ILE A 55 -9.69 -15.97 -18.83
N ARG A 56 -10.93 -16.42 -18.60
CA ARG A 56 -12.13 -15.57 -18.70
C ARG A 56 -12.15 -14.46 -17.66
N ILE A 57 -11.81 -14.78 -16.41
CA ILE A 57 -11.68 -13.81 -15.31
C ILE A 57 -10.59 -12.80 -15.66
N ALA A 58 -9.41 -13.25 -16.12
CA ALA A 58 -8.32 -12.39 -16.55
C ALA A 58 -8.72 -11.48 -17.74
N ALA A 59 -9.60 -11.95 -18.64
CA ALA A 59 -10.10 -11.12 -19.73
C ALA A 59 -10.99 -9.96 -19.25
N GLY A 60 -11.70 -10.15 -18.14
CA GLY A 60 -12.47 -9.10 -17.47
C GLY A 60 -11.70 -8.32 -16.39
N ASP A 61 -10.41 -8.62 -16.18
CA ASP A 61 -9.50 -7.90 -15.31
C ASP A 61 -8.46 -7.13 -16.14
N ASN A 62 -7.76 -6.14 -15.58
CA ASN A 62 -6.80 -5.33 -16.33
C ASN A 62 -5.45 -6.05 -16.61
N HIS A 63 -5.32 -7.32 -16.22
CA HIS A 63 -4.08 -8.07 -16.31
C HIS A 63 -4.18 -9.27 -17.28
N PRO A 64 -3.24 -9.39 -18.23
CA PRO A 64 -3.14 -10.55 -19.12
C PRO A 64 -2.88 -11.90 -18.39
N PRO A 65 -3.17 -13.04 -19.05
CA PRO A 65 -3.33 -14.34 -18.39
C PRO A 65 -2.03 -15.06 -18.02
N PHE A 66 -0.85 -14.68 -18.55
CA PHE A 66 0.40 -15.43 -18.35
C PHE A 66 0.71 -15.67 -16.87
N TYR A 67 0.66 -14.61 -16.06
CA TYR A 67 1.02 -14.70 -14.65
C TYR A 67 -0.01 -15.47 -13.83
N PHE A 68 -1.30 -15.38 -14.18
CA PHE A 68 -2.35 -16.20 -13.56
C PHE A 68 -2.12 -17.70 -13.85
N ILE A 69 -1.81 -18.04 -15.10
CA ILE A 69 -1.52 -19.43 -15.50
C ILE A 69 -0.29 -19.96 -14.77
N LEU A 70 0.79 -19.17 -14.72
CA LEU A 70 2.02 -19.54 -13.99
C LEU A 70 1.74 -19.76 -12.49
N SER A 71 1.02 -18.83 -11.87
CA SER A 71 0.65 -18.93 -10.46
C SER A 71 -0.19 -20.18 -10.21
N LYS A 72 -1.16 -20.47 -11.10
CA LYS A 72 -2.00 -21.67 -11.00
C LYS A 72 -1.18 -22.95 -11.09
N VAL A 73 -0.28 -23.07 -12.06
CA VAL A 73 0.59 -24.25 -12.19
C VAL A 73 1.38 -24.50 -10.90
N LEU A 74 1.95 -23.44 -10.30
CA LEU A 74 2.70 -23.56 -9.05
C LEU A 74 1.78 -23.92 -7.87
N THR A 75 0.58 -23.38 -7.81
CA THR A 75 -0.39 -23.71 -6.74
C THR A 75 -0.97 -25.11 -6.88
N ASP A 76 -1.11 -25.62 -8.10
CA ASP A 76 -1.57 -26.99 -8.35
C ASP A 76 -0.48 -28.02 -7.92
N ILE A 77 0.81 -27.65 -8.01
CA ILE A 77 1.94 -28.52 -7.59
C ILE A 77 2.20 -28.42 -6.08
N MET A 78 2.17 -27.22 -5.51
CA MET A 78 2.65 -26.94 -4.14
C MET A 78 1.53 -26.56 -3.15
N GLY A 79 0.28 -26.59 -3.59
CA GLY A 79 -0.87 -26.07 -2.86
C GLY A 79 -1.04 -24.56 -3.00
N ASN A 80 -2.25 -24.07 -2.73
CA ASN A 80 -2.57 -22.64 -2.75
C ASN A 80 -2.24 -21.99 -1.40
N ASN A 81 -1.03 -21.44 -1.29
CA ASN A 81 -0.51 -20.82 -0.07
C ASN A 81 0.37 -19.60 -0.43
N VAL A 82 0.76 -18.83 0.58
CA VAL A 82 1.57 -17.60 0.40
C VAL A 82 2.89 -17.89 -0.32
N PHE A 83 3.52 -19.03 -0.03
CA PHE A 83 4.78 -19.43 -0.64
C PHE A 83 4.62 -19.67 -2.14
N SER A 84 3.64 -20.49 -2.57
CA SER A 84 3.46 -20.84 -3.98
C SER A 84 3.09 -19.62 -4.84
N LEU A 85 2.26 -18.73 -4.31
CA LEU A 85 1.86 -17.49 -4.98
C LEU A 85 3.04 -16.53 -5.19
N ARG A 86 3.88 -16.30 -4.17
CA ARG A 86 5.04 -15.42 -4.27
C ARG A 86 6.22 -16.06 -5.00
N LEU A 87 6.32 -17.39 -5.00
CA LEU A 87 7.29 -18.13 -5.80
C LEU A 87 7.15 -17.76 -7.28
N ALA A 88 5.92 -17.60 -7.78
CA ALA A 88 5.68 -17.17 -9.15
C ALA A 88 6.42 -15.85 -9.48
N SER A 89 6.35 -14.84 -8.62
CA SER A 89 7.06 -13.56 -8.79
C SER A 89 8.56 -13.67 -8.57
N LEU A 90 9.00 -14.44 -7.57
CA LEU A 90 10.40 -14.66 -7.27
C LEU A 90 11.15 -15.26 -8.46
N LEU A 91 10.54 -16.22 -9.16
CA LEU A 91 11.10 -16.82 -10.38
C LEU A 91 11.35 -15.79 -11.48
N GLY A 92 10.56 -14.72 -11.56
CA GLY A 92 10.79 -13.62 -12.49
C GLY A 92 12.11 -12.86 -12.22
N VAL A 93 12.48 -12.66 -10.95
CA VAL A 93 13.76 -12.04 -10.58
C VAL A 93 14.93 -12.97 -10.90
N ILE A 94 14.79 -14.28 -10.62
CA ILE A 94 15.79 -15.29 -10.98
C ILE A 94 15.99 -15.33 -12.50
N ALA A 95 14.90 -15.32 -13.28
CA ALA A 95 14.94 -15.30 -14.73
C ALA A 95 15.62 -14.01 -15.25
N LEU A 96 15.32 -12.86 -14.67
CA LEU A 96 15.98 -11.59 -14.98
C LEU A 96 17.49 -11.66 -14.71
N ALA A 97 17.90 -12.13 -13.54
CA ALA A 97 19.31 -12.29 -13.20
C ALA A 97 20.05 -13.26 -14.16
N ALA A 98 19.37 -14.30 -14.65
CA ALA A 98 19.93 -15.28 -15.58
C ALA A 98 20.31 -14.65 -16.95
N LEU A 99 19.68 -13.52 -17.34
CA LEU A 99 20.10 -12.77 -18.53
C LEU A 99 21.55 -12.27 -18.42
N GLY A 100 22.07 -12.14 -17.18
CA GLY A 100 23.46 -11.85 -16.87
C GLY A 100 24.42 -12.82 -17.56
N TYR A 101 24.20 -14.13 -17.42
CA TYR A 101 25.08 -15.16 -18.01
C TYR A 101 24.96 -15.25 -19.53
N GLY A 102 23.75 -15.03 -20.06
CA GLY A 102 23.44 -15.14 -21.48
C GLY A 102 23.76 -13.87 -22.26
N PRO A 103 22.74 -13.08 -22.66
CA PRO A 103 22.94 -11.94 -23.55
C PRO A 103 23.84 -10.84 -22.97
N VAL A 104 23.78 -10.55 -21.66
CA VAL A 104 24.60 -9.47 -21.08
C VAL A 104 26.09 -9.80 -21.17
N ARG A 105 26.49 -11.02 -20.78
CA ARG A 105 27.87 -11.51 -20.95
C ARG A 105 28.31 -11.47 -22.41
N ARG A 106 27.45 -11.92 -23.33
CA ARG A 106 27.75 -11.95 -24.78
C ARG A 106 28.03 -10.57 -25.35
N ILE A 107 27.31 -9.54 -24.89
CA ILE A 107 27.40 -8.18 -25.43
C ILE A 107 28.47 -7.34 -24.73
N TRP A 108 28.58 -7.43 -23.40
CA TRP A 108 29.44 -6.56 -22.57
C TRP A 108 30.52 -7.30 -21.77
N GLY A 109 30.63 -8.62 -21.92
CA GLY A 109 31.66 -9.42 -21.27
C GLY A 109 31.34 -9.83 -19.83
N GLU A 110 32.30 -10.52 -19.21
CA GLU A 110 32.14 -11.18 -17.90
C GLU A 110 31.95 -10.20 -16.74
N LYS A 111 32.69 -9.09 -16.72
CA LYS A 111 32.54 -8.06 -15.68
C LYS A 111 31.12 -7.49 -15.66
N ALA A 112 30.56 -7.19 -16.83
CA ALA A 112 29.19 -6.69 -16.96
C ALA A 112 28.15 -7.73 -16.51
N SER A 113 28.40 -9.01 -16.84
CA SER A 113 27.57 -10.14 -16.42
C SER A 113 27.47 -10.25 -14.89
N LEU A 114 28.61 -10.19 -14.19
CA LEU A 114 28.64 -10.24 -12.72
C LEU A 114 27.94 -9.02 -12.12
N LEU A 115 28.22 -7.81 -12.61
CA LEU A 115 27.60 -6.58 -12.12
C LEU A 115 26.08 -6.58 -12.32
N PHE A 116 25.60 -6.97 -13.50
CA PHE A 116 24.17 -7.04 -13.78
C PHE A 116 23.47 -8.03 -12.86
N THR A 117 24.04 -9.24 -12.72
CA THR A 117 23.48 -10.31 -11.87
C THR A 117 23.42 -9.84 -10.40
N LEU A 118 24.51 -9.26 -9.90
CA LEU A 118 24.58 -8.72 -8.54
C LEU A 118 23.53 -7.62 -8.31
N LEU A 119 23.45 -6.64 -9.21
CA LEU A 119 22.53 -5.51 -9.07
C LEU A 119 21.07 -5.94 -9.16
N VAL A 120 20.71 -6.93 -9.99
CA VAL A 120 19.34 -7.47 -10.00
C VAL A 120 18.96 -8.04 -8.63
N PHE A 121 19.82 -8.85 -8.01
CA PHE A 121 19.54 -9.39 -6.67
C PHE A 121 19.63 -8.36 -5.55
N ALA A 122 20.47 -7.33 -5.70
CA ALA A 122 20.68 -6.30 -4.69
C ALA A 122 19.71 -5.12 -4.77
N THR A 123 18.91 -4.98 -5.83
CA THR A 123 18.00 -3.83 -5.97
C THR A 123 16.75 -4.02 -5.10
N PRO A 124 16.45 -3.11 -4.15
CA PRO A 124 15.33 -3.23 -3.23
C PRO A 124 13.97 -3.40 -3.92
N ALA A 125 13.75 -2.71 -5.04
CA ALA A 125 12.50 -2.83 -5.79
C ALA A 125 12.25 -4.27 -6.29
N PHE A 126 13.27 -4.97 -6.78
CA PHE A 126 13.12 -6.38 -7.17
C PHE A 126 12.90 -7.29 -5.97
N MET A 127 13.54 -7.00 -4.83
CA MET A 127 13.30 -7.74 -3.59
C MET A 127 11.85 -7.58 -3.11
N ALA A 128 11.32 -6.36 -3.10
CA ALA A 128 9.92 -6.09 -2.75
C ALA A 128 8.97 -6.82 -3.70
N GLN A 129 9.21 -6.74 -5.00
CA GLN A 129 8.37 -7.37 -6.02
C GLN A 129 8.50 -8.90 -6.08
N ALA A 130 9.61 -9.48 -5.62
CA ALA A 130 9.73 -10.93 -5.44
C ALA A 130 8.84 -11.45 -4.29
N LEU A 131 8.53 -10.60 -3.31
CA LEU A 131 7.69 -10.91 -2.16
C LEU A 131 6.24 -10.47 -2.34
N ASN A 132 5.86 -10.00 -3.53
CA ASN A 132 4.49 -9.66 -3.88
C ASN A 132 4.05 -10.56 -5.00
N ALA A 133 2.99 -11.37 -4.81
CA ALA A 133 2.44 -12.29 -5.80
C ALA A 133 1.77 -11.54 -6.97
N ARG A 134 2.60 -10.85 -7.77
CA ARG A 134 2.25 -10.00 -8.90
C ARG A 134 3.23 -10.19 -10.06
N MET A 135 2.80 -9.83 -11.26
CA MET A 135 3.49 -10.07 -12.53
C MET A 135 4.70 -9.18 -12.82
N TYR A 136 5.02 -8.20 -11.97
CA TYR A 136 5.96 -7.13 -12.31
C TYR A 136 7.41 -7.58 -12.54
N THR A 137 7.85 -8.64 -11.85
CA THR A 137 9.19 -9.21 -12.04
C THR A 137 9.33 -9.89 -13.41
N TRP A 138 8.28 -10.58 -13.86
CA TRP A 138 8.21 -11.15 -15.21
C TRP A 138 8.08 -10.08 -16.28
N ALA A 139 7.34 -9.00 -16.01
CA ALA A 139 7.30 -7.84 -16.89
C ALA A 139 8.71 -7.26 -17.10
N ALA A 140 9.49 -7.11 -16.02
CA ALA A 140 10.88 -6.65 -16.10
C ALA A 140 11.79 -7.62 -16.87
N PHE A 141 11.63 -8.93 -16.64
CA PHE A 141 12.32 -9.96 -17.40
C PHE A 141 12.02 -9.87 -18.90
N PHE A 142 10.75 -9.90 -19.30
CA PHE A 142 10.37 -9.91 -20.72
C PHE A 142 10.76 -8.62 -21.44
N CYS A 143 10.65 -7.46 -20.79
CA CYS A 143 11.11 -6.18 -21.33
C CYS A 143 12.62 -6.21 -21.61
N THR A 144 13.40 -6.60 -20.60
CA THR A 144 14.86 -6.64 -20.67
C THR A 144 15.35 -7.69 -21.66
N ALA A 145 14.76 -8.89 -21.63
CA ALA A 145 15.10 -9.97 -22.53
C ALA A 145 14.77 -9.61 -23.98
N SER A 146 13.58 -9.08 -24.25
CA SER A 146 13.18 -8.64 -25.61
C SER A 146 14.13 -7.55 -26.12
N THR A 147 14.50 -6.58 -25.27
CA THR A 147 15.47 -5.53 -25.61
C THR A 147 16.84 -6.10 -25.97
N LEU A 148 17.38 -7.01 -25.14
CA LEU A 148 18.69 -7.60 -25.33
C LEU A 148 18.74 -8.53 -26.56
N TYR A 149 17.72 -9.36 -26.75
CA TYR A 149 17.66 -10.30 -27.88
C TYR A 149 17.31 -9.61 -29.19
N ALA A 150 16.49 -8.55 -29.18
CA ALA A 150 16.35 -7.66 -30.34
C ALA A 150 17.73 -7.12 -30.73
N TYR A 151 18.48 -6.55 -29.78
CA TYR A 151 19.81 -6.03 -30.07
C TYR A 151 20.76 -7.11 -30.63
N CYS A 152 20.78 -8.31 -30.05
CA CYS A 152 21.59 -9.43 -30.54
C CYS A 152 21.18 -9.87 -31.95
N ALA A 153 19.87 -10.01 -32.21
CA ALA A 153 19.33 -10.42 -33.49
C ALA A 153 19.69 -9.42 -34.59
N LEU A 154 19.60 -8.13 -34.28
CA LEU A 154 20.01 -7.05 -35.16
C LEU A 154 21.54 -7.09 -35.38
N ALA A 155 22.32 -7.08 -34.31
CA ALA A 155 23.79 -7.02 -34.42
C ALA A 155 24.41 -8.24 -35.12
N GLU A 156 23.92 -9.46 -34.86
CA GLU A 156 24.57 -10.71 -35.27
C GLU A 156 23.76 -11.53 -36.29
N ASN A 157 22.50 -11.18 -36.55
CA ASN A 157 21.59 -11.87 -37.47
C ASN A 157 21.36 -13.37 -37.22
N LYS A 158 21.52 -13.86 -35.99
CA LYS A 158 21.31 -15.28 -35.70
C LYS A 158 19.83 -15.59 -35.56
N ARG A 159 19.37 -16.66 -36.22
CA ARG A 159 17.97 -17.13 -36.17
C ARG A 159 17.47 -17.36 -34.74
N ARG A 160 18.30 -17.91 -33.86
CA ARG A 160 17.97 -18.10 -32.44
C ARG A 160 17.56 -16.80 -31.76
N ASP A 161 18.31 -15.72 -31.96
CA ASP A 161 18.05 -14.45 -31.28
C ASP A 161 16.74 -13.82 -31.78
N TRP A 162 16.44 -13.94 -33.09
CA TRP A 162 15.16 -13.53 -33.66
C TRP A 162 13.97 -14.31 -33.08
N ILE A 163 14.11 -15.63 -32.92
CA ILE A 163 13.06 -16.48 -32.32
C ILE A 163 12.84 -16.10 -30.85
N VAL A 164 13.93 -15.97 -30.08
CA VAL A 164 13.84 -15.62 -28.64
C VAL A 164 13.27 -14.21 -28.45
N PHE A 165 13.65 -13.26 -29.31
CA PHE A 165 13.05 -11.92 -29.33
C PHE A 165 11.54 -11.97 -29.55
N GLY A 166 11.07 -12.66 -30.59
CA GLY A 166 9.64 -12.81 -30.86
C GLY A 166 8.89 -13.51 -29.72
N LEU A 167 9.46 -14.60 -29.19
CA LEU A 167 8.87 -15.37 -28.09
C LEU A 167 8.71 -14.52 -26.82
N PHE A 168 9.75 -13.82 -26.39
CA PHE A 168 9.67 -12.98 -25.18
C PHE A 168 8.81 -11.74 -25.37
N SER A 169 8.69 -11.22 -26.60
CA SER A 169 7.75 -10.15 -26.90
C SER A 169 6.31 -10.63 -26.70
N VAL A 170 5.94 -11.79 -27.26
CA VAL A 170 4.59 -12.38 -27.08
C VAL A 170 4.30 -12.66 -25.61
N LEU A 171 5.22 -13.32 -24.90
CA LEU A 171 5.02 -13.63 -23.48
C LEU A 171 4.93 -12.35 -22.62
N GLY A 172 5.70 -11.31 -22.95
CA GLY A 172 5.59 -9.99 -22.32
C GLY A 172 4.22 -9.35 -22.53
N LEU A 173 3.70 -9.36 -23.75
CA LEU A 173 2.35 -8.85 -24.09
C LEU A 173 1.24 -9.60 -23.35
N TYR A 174 1.43 -10.89 -23.09
CA TYR A 174 0.56 -11.72 -22.27
C TYR A 174 0.81 -11.62 -20.75
N THR A 175 1.71 -10.74 -20.30
CA THR A 175 2.05 -10.54 -18.89
C THR A 175 1.50 -9.24 -18.32
N HIS A 176 1.65 -8.12 -19.03
CA HIS A 176 1.26 -6.80 -18.51
C HIS A 176 1.03 -5.79 -19.64
N VAL A 177 0.04 -4.90 -19.50
CA VAL A 177 -0.31 -3.92 -20.55
C VAL A 177 0.83 -2.95 -20.90
N TYR A 178 1.69 -2.59 -19.94
CA TYR A 178 2.87 -1.74 -20.20
C TYR A 178 3.86 -2.35 -21.20
N LEU A 179 3.92 -3.68 -21.29
CA LEU A 179 4.78 -4.35 -22.27
C LEU A 179 4.33 -4.06 -23.71
N MET A 180 3.09 -3.62 -23.93
CA MET A 180 2.65 -3.12 -25.25
C MET A 180 3.41 -1.85 -25.64
N LEU A 181 3.51 -0.86 -24.73
CA LEU A 181 4.24 0.38 -24.99
C LEU A 181 5.74 0.11 -25.20
N GLU A 182 6.29 -0.77 -24.38
CA GLU A 182 7.70 -1.17 -24.45
C GLU A 182 8.00 -1.94 -25.73
N CYS A 183 7.15 -2.91 -26.12
CA CYS A 183 7.28 -3.62 -27.39
C CYS A 183 7.15 -2.64 -28.57
N CYS A 184 6.20 -1.71 -28.54
CA CYS A 184 6.10 -0.67 -29.57
C CYS A 184 7.42 0.10 -29.73
N ALA A 185 8.04 0.53 -28.62
CA ALA A 185 9.33 1.21 -28.66
C ALA A 185 10.46 0.30 -29.20
N ILE A 186 10.56 -0.95 -28.73
CA ILE A 186 11.57 -1.93 -29.17
C ILE A 186 11.43 -2.21 -30.68
N TYR A 187 10.23 -2.49 -31.17
CA TYR A 187 9.97 -2.80 -32.57
C TYR A 187 10.14 -1.58 -33.48
N ALA A 188 9.75 -0.37 -33.03
CA ALA A 188 10.00 0.86 -33.77
C ALA A 188 11.50 1.12 -33.96
N LEU A 189 12.29 0.99 -32.88
CA LEU A 189 13.75 1.14 -32.98
C LEU A 189 14.38 0.02 -33.82
N ALA A 190 13.85 -1.21 -33.75
CA ALA A 190 14.34 -2.33 -34.56
C ALA A 190 14.06 -2.11 -36.04
N PHE A 191 12.87 -1.64 -36.38
CA PHE A 191 12.51 -1.25 -37.73
C PHE A 191 13.42 -0.14 -38.26
N LEU A 192 13.62 0.95 -37.48
CA LEU A 192 14.54 2.03 -37.86
C LEU A 192 15.95 1.51 -38.10
N TRP A 193 16.45 0.65 -37.22
CA TRP A 193 17.77 0.06 -37.38
C TRP A 193 17.87 -0.81 -38.65
N VAL A 194 16.86 -1.61 -38.97
CA VAL A 194 16.82 -2.43 -40.19
C VAL A 194 16.79 -1.55 -41.44
N ILE A 195 15.94 -0.53 -41.48
CA ILE A 195 15.77 0.32 -42.66
C ILE A 195 16.99 1.20 -42.93
N ILE A 196 17.63 1.72 -41.88
CA ILE A 196 18.76 2.64 -41.96
C ILE A 196 20.09 1.89 -42.13
N ARG A 197 20.28 0.73 -41.49
CA ARG A 197 21.59 0.05 -41.45
C ARG A 197 21.68 -1.23 -42.26
N ASP A 198 20.65 -2.07 -42.26
CA ASP A 198 20.75 -3.40 -42.85
C ASP A 198 19.41 -3.96 -43.32
N ARG A 199 18.99 -3.52 -44.51
CA ARG A 199 17.73 -3.92 -45.13
C ARG A 199 17.63 -5.41 -45.44
N LYS A 200 18.74 -6.15 -45.46
CA LYS A 200 18.71 -7.61 -45.66
C LYS A 200 17.98 -8.33 -44.53
N LYS A 201 17.88 -7.69 -43.36
CA LYS A 201 17.17 -8.21 -42.18
C LYS A 201 15.67 -7.94 -42.21
N LEU A 202 15.17 -7.18 -43.19
CA LEU A 202 13.77 -6.75 -43.26
C LEU A 202 12.79 -7.91 -43.36
N ALA A 203 13.08 -8.92 -44.19
CA ALA A 203 12.21 -10.09 -44.31
C ALA A 203 12.07 -10.81 -42.96
N THR A 204 13.19 -11.09 -42.27
CA THR A 204 13.17 -11.74 -40.95
C THR A 204 12.46 -10.89 -39.90
N PHE A 205 12.71 -9.58 -39.90
CA PHE A 205 12.02 -8.65 -39.00
C PHE A 205 10.51 -8.64 -39.22
N ILE A 206 10.06 -8.59 -40.48
CA ILE A 206 8.63 -8.66 -40.83
C ILE A 206 8.03 -9.99 -40.38
N ILE A 207 8.70 -11.12 -40.67
CA ILE A 207 8.22 -12.45 -40.26
C ILE A 207 8.03 -12.52 -38.74
N VAL A 208 9.01 -12.07 -37.97
CA VAL A 208 8.92 -12.06 -36.50
C VAL A 208 7.81 -11.12 -36.02
N SER A 209 7.72 -9.91 -36.59
CA SER A 209 6.69 -8.92 -36.21
C SER A 209 5.28 -9.43 -36.49
N VAL A 210 5.04 -9.98 -37.69
CA VAL A 210 3.76 -10.57 -38.07
C VAL A 210 3.44 -11.78 -37.19
N SER A 211 4.43 -12.62 -36.86
CA SER A 211 4.22 -13.76 -35.96
C SER A 211 3.81 -13.32 -34.56
N VAL A 212 4.43 -12.28 -34.01
CA VAL A 212 4.07 -11.73 -32.70
C VAL A 212 2.66 -11.15 -32.72
N LEU A 213 2.31 -10.38 -33.75
CA LEU A 213 0.96 -9.83 -33.91
C LEU A 213 -0.09 -10.95 -34.06
N ALA A 214 0.20 -11.98 -34.87
CA ALA A 214 -0.70 -13.11 -35.06
C ALA A 214 -0.93 -13.90 -33.77
N LEU A 215 0.12 -14.12 -32.98
CA LEU A 215 0.03 -14.83 -31.70
C LEU A 215 -0.68 -14.01 -30.62
N TYR A 216 -0.57 -12.67 -30.64
CA TYR A 216 -1.24 -11.79 -29.69
C TYR A 216 -2.66 -11.41 -30.11
N LEU A 217 -3.03 -11.65 -31.38
CA LEU A 217 -4.32 -11.26 -31.96
C LEU A 217 -5.54 -11.65 -31.11
N PRO A 218 -5.62 -12.84 -30.49
CA PRO A 218 -6.76 -13.19 -29.64
C PRO A 218 -6.96 -12.26 -28.45
N TRP A 219 -5.87 -11.71 -27.89
CA TRP A 219 -5.91 -10.84 -26.72
C TRP A 219 -6.02 -9.35 -27.07
N ILE A 220 -5.73 -8.95 -28.32
CA ILE A 220 -5.91 -7.56 -28.78
C ILE A 220 -7.36 -7.11 -28.58
N PHE A 221 -8.34 -7.95 -28.92
CA PHE A 221 -9.76 -7.62 -28.74
C PHE A 221 -10.13 -7.44 -27.26
N VAL A 222 -9.55 -8.25 -26.38
CA VAL A 222 -9.73 -8.14 -24.93
C VAL A 222 -9.17 -6.82 -24.42
N VAL A 223 -7.96 -6.44 -24.83
CA VAL A 223 -7.34 -5.17 -24.41
C VAL A 223 -8.12 -3.96 -24.91
N ILE A 224 -8.67 -4.01 -26.13
CA ILE A 224 -9.53 -2.93 -26.64
C ILE A 224 -10.75 -2.75 -25.73
N GLN A 225 -11.38 -3.85 -25.30
CA GLN A 225 -12.50 -3.81 -24.37
C GLN A 225 -12.08 -3.25 -23.00
N GLN A 226 -10.98 -3.75 -22.44
CA GLN A 226 -10.43 -3.26 -21.16
C GLN A 226 -10.10 -1.76 -21.22
N ALA A 227 -9.51 -1.29 -22.32
CA ALA A 227 -9.20 0.12 -22.52
C ALA A 227 -10.48 0.98 -22.58
N ALA A 228 -11.56 0.46 -23.20
CA ALA A 228 -12.85 1.14 -23.23
C ALA A 228 -13.49 1.23 -21.84
N ASP A 229 -13.34 0.21 -21.00
CA ASP A 229 -13.88 0.21 -19.64
C ASP A 229 -13.07 1.12 -18.70
N VAL A 230 -11.73 1.09 -18.79
CA VAL A 230 -10.82 2.02 -18.08
C VAL A 230 -11.10 3.48 -18.47
N ALA A 231 -11.43 3.76 -19.74
CA ALA A 231 -11.76 5.11 -20.19
C ALA A 231 -13.00 5.67 -19.46
N LYS A 232 -14.02 4.83 -19.21
CA LYS A 232 -15.24 5.21 -18.48
C LYS A 232 -14.90 5.55 -17.02
N GLU A 233 -14.41 4.58 -16.26
CA GLU A 233 -14.11 4.75 -14.84
C GLU A 233 -12.84 4.00 -14.46
N PHE A 234 -11.93 4.67 -13.75
CA PHE A 234 -10.69 4.05 -13.29
C PHE A 234 -10.20 4.73 -12.02
N TRP A 235 -9.58 3.95 -11.14
CA TRP A 235 -9.24 4.36 -9.78
C TRP A 235 -7.99 5.26 -9.70
N ILE A 236 -7.13 5.26 -10.73
CA ILE A 236 -5.86 6.00 -10.70
C ILE A 236 -6.14 7.51 -10.87
N PRO A 237 -5.70 8.35 -9.92
CA PRO A 237 -5.81 9.80 -10.05
C PRO A 237 -4.79 10.35 -11.04
N LEU A 238 -5.03 11.55 -11.57
CA LEU A 238 -4.05 12.25 -12.39
C LEU A 238 -2.77 12.50 -11.57
N PRO A 239 -1.60 12.01 -12.00
CA PRO A 239 -0.37 12.19 -11.24
C PRO A 239 0.15 13.62 -11.39
N THR A 240 0.76 14.15 -10.33
CA THR A 240 1.52 15.39 -10.40
C THR A 240 2.88 15.14 -11.05
N VAL A 241 3.48 16.17 -11.67
CA VAL A 241 4.83 16.08 -12.26
C VAL A 241 5.84 15.61 -11.22
N ASN A 242 5.77 16.16 -10.00
CA ASN A 242 6.64 15.75 -8.90
C ASN A 242 6.48 14.27 -8.56
N TRP A 243 5.25 13.75 -8.54
CA TRP A 243 4.99 12.33 -8.27
C TRP A 243 5.57 11.43 -9.37
N VAL A 244 5.45 11.82 -10.65
CA VAL A 244 6.04 11.06 -11.77
C VAL A 244 7.56 11.06 -11.67
N LEU A 245 8.17 12.22 -11.41
CA LEU A 245 9.61 12.35 -11.29
C LEU A 245 10.15 11.57 -10.09
N THR A 246 9.58 11.74 -8.89
CA THR A 246 10.04 10.99 -7.70
C THR A 246 9.79 9.49 -7.86
N GLY A 247 8.65 9.10 -8.42
CA GLY A 247 8.32 7.72 -8.71
C GLY A 247 9.30 7.06 -9.68
N LEU A 248 9.78 7.76 -10.70
CA LEU A 248 10.80 7.27 -11.64
C LEU A 248 12.20 7.23 -11.03
N LEU A 249 12.59 8.29 -10.33
CA LEU A 249 13.95 8.51 -9.87
C LEU A 249 14.28 7.69 -8.63
N PHE A 250 13.31 7.56 -7.71
CA PHE A 250 13.49 6.79 -6.48
C PHE A 250 13.03 5.35 -6.58
N MET A 251 12.29 4.98 -7.63
CA MET A 251 11.74 3.62 -7.83
C MET A 251 12.69 2.49 -7.43
N PRO A 252 13.96 2.48 -7.91
CA PRO A 252 14.86 1.36 -7.65
C PRO A 252 15.20 1.18 -6.16
N PHE A 253 15.09 2.27 -5.39
CA PHE A 253 15.50 2.37 -3.99
C PHE A 253 14.34 2.19 -3.01
N GLN A 254 13.13 1.93 -3.50
CA GLN A 254 11.90 1.94 -2.70
C GLN A 254 11.11 0.63 -2.84
N HIS A 255 10.21 0.37 -1.89
CA HIS A 255 9.13 -0.61 -2.04
C HIS A 255 7.82 0.10 -2.41
N GLU A 256 6.73 -0.66 -2.55
CA GLU A 256 5.42 -0.15 -3.03
C GLU A 256 4.76 0.96 -2.20
N PHE A 257 5.31 1.23 -1.02
CA PHE A 257 4.80 2.21 -0.06
C PHE A 257 5.85 3.31 0.24
N GLY A 258 6.88 3.43 -0.61
CA GLY A 258 7.99 4.36 -0.45
C GLY A 258 9.23 3.70 0.14
N SER A 259 10.02 4.47 0.88
CA SER A 259 11.21 4.00 1.56
C SER A 259 11.28 4.59 2.96
N SER A 260 11.78 3.79 3.91
CA SER A 260 12.09 4.28 5.26
C SER A 260 13.57 4.63 5.43
N LEU A 261 14.33 4.71 4.33
CA LEU A 261 15.67 5.29 4.36
C LEU A 261 15.57 6.76 4.75
N HIS A 262 16.57 7.21 5.53
CA HIS A 262 16.74 8.63 5.81
C HIS A 262 16.84 9.41 4.49
N PHE A 263 16.14 10.53 4.38
CA PHE A 263 16.02 11.31 3.15
C PHE A 263 17.38 11.66 2.53
N GLY A 264 18.37 12.01 3.36
CA GLY A 264 19.74 12.28 2.89
C GLY A 264 20.40 11.09 2.18
N LEU A 265 20.14 9.86 2.63
CA LEU A 265 20.69 8.64 2.01
C LEU A 265 19.99 8.33 0.67
N LEU A 266 18.67 8.56 0.58
CA LEU A 266 17.94 8.49 -0.69
C LEU A 266 18.49 9.51 -1.70
N CYS A 267 18.72 10.75 -1.27
CA CYS A 267 19.32 11.78 -2.11
C CYS A 267 20.74 11.39 -2.58
N ALA A 268 21.58 10.85 -1.68
CA ALA A 268 22.92 10.38 -2.05
C ALA A 268 22.88 9.26 -3.09
N ALA A 269 21.97 8.29 -2.92
CA ALA A 269 21.75 7.22 -3.87
C ALA A 269 21.29 7.71 -5.23
N PHE A 270 20.36 8.66 -5.22
CA PHE A 270 19.84 9.29 -6.42
C PHE A 270 20.94 10.05 -7.17
N VAL A 271 21.75 10.84 -6.46
CA VAL A 271 22.90 11.55 -7.05
C VAL A 271 23.88 10.57 -7.66
N LEU A 272 24.19 9.46 -6.98
CA LEU A 272 25.08 8.42 -7.50
C LEU A 272 24.51 7.77 -8.79
N ALA A 273 23.24 7.36 -8.79
CA ALA A 273 22.59 6.78 -9.96
C ALA A 273 22.54 7.75 -11.15
N THR A 274 22.27 9.03 -10.87
CA THR A 274 22.27 10.09 -11.88
C THR A 274 23.68 10.35 -12.43
N ALA A 275 24.70 10.35 -11.58
CA ALA A 275 26.09 10.48 -12.00
C ALA A 275 26.51 9.31 -12.91
N LEU A 276 26.18 8.07 -12.54
CA LEU A 276 26.43 6.88 -13.37
C LEU A 276 25.70 6.95 -14.71
N PHE A 277 24.47 7.45 -14.72
CA PHE A 277 23.69 7.68 -15.93
C PHE A 277 24.36 8.70 -16.86
N ILE A 278 24.75 9.87 -16.34
CA ILE A 278 25.43 10.92 -17.11
C ILE A 278 26.77 10.42 -17.65
N ILE A 279 27.58 9.75 -16.82
CA ILE A 279 28.85 9.14 -17.24
C ILE A 279 28.60 8.14 -18.38
N GLY A 280 27.56 7.32 -18.28
CA GLY A 280 27.13 6.40 -19.34
C GLY A 280 26.82 7.11 -20.65
N ILE A 281 26.05 8.21 -20.61
CA ILE A 281 25.73 9.02 -21.79
C ILE A 281 27.01 9.57 -22.42
N LEU A 282 27.85 10.26 -21.63
CA LEU A 282 29.08 10.86 -22.12
C LEU A 282 30.00 9.81 -22.76
N ASN A 283 30.11 8.64 -22.13
CA ASN A 283 30.90 7.52 -22.63
C ASN A 283 30.31 6.95 -23.92
N ALA A 284 28.99 6.77 -24.03
CA ALA A 284 28.33 6.23 -25.22
C ALA A 284 28.40 7.20 -26.42
N LEU A 285 28.30 8.51 -26.17
CA LEU A 285 28.44 9.54 -27.20
C LEU A 285 29.88 9.65 -27.70
N LYS A 286 30.87 9.56 -26.80
CA LYS A 286 32.29 9.58 -27.14
C LYS A 286 32.72 8.29 -27.84
N ASN A 287 32.35 7.15 -27.29
CA ASN A 287 32.73 5.82 -27.76
C ASN A 287 31.55 5.17 -28.49
N LYS A 288 31.49 5.35 -29.81
CA LYS A 288 30.44 4.82 -30.70
C LYS A 288 30.51 3.29 -30.92
N ASN A 289 30.90 2.53 -29.90
CA ASN A 289 31.05 1.07 -29.96
C ASN A 289 29.70 0.34 -29.79
N SER A 290 29.72 -0.99 -29.92
CA SER A 290 28.52 -1.82 -29.72
C SER A 290 27.96 -1.70 -28.30
N ALA A 291 28.82 -1.49 -27.31
CA ALA A 291 28.39 -1.40 -25.93
C ALA A 291 27.57 -0.12 -25.66
N GLY A 292 28.08 1.04 -26.08
CA GLY A 292 27.40 2.33 -25.98
C GLY A 292 26.12 2.40 -26.81
N ARG A 293 26.04 1.67 -27.93
CA ARG A 293 24.79 1.55 -28.70
C ARG A 293 23.69 0.81 -27.93
N LEU A 294 24.00 -0.29 -27.24
CA LEU A 294 23.02 -0.97 -26.40
C LEU A 294 22.57 -0.09 -25.23
N PHE A 295 23.49 0.68 -24.64
CA PHE A 295 23.15 1.66 -23.61
C PHE A 295 22.13 2.69 -24.13
N LEU A 296 22.43 3.35 -25.26
CA LEU A 296 21.52 4.34 -25.85
C LEU A 296 20.19 3.70 -26.25
N TRP A 297 20.22 2.49 -26.83
CA TRP A 297 19.03 1.72 -27.18
C TRP A 297 18.11 1.48 -25.97
N SER A 298 18.68 0.98 -24.86
CA SER A 298 17.93 0.70 -23.63
C SER A 298 17.36 1.98 -23.03
N MET A 299 18.14 3.06 -23.04
CA MET A 299 17.71 4.38 -22.57
C MET A 299 16.56 4.94 -23.43
N THR A 300 16.66 4.86 -24.75
CA THR A 300 15.62 5.34 -25.66
C THR A 300 14.32 4.57 -25.46
N ILE A 301 14.36 3.25 -25.24
CA ILE A 301 13.16 2.45 -24.94
C ILE A 301 12.51 2.92 -23.64
N ALA A 302 13.30 3.08 -22.57
CA ALA A 302 12.78 3.56 -21.29
C ALA A 302 12.13 4.94 -21.43
N ILE A 303 12.80 5.89 -22.10
CA ILE A 303 12.27 7.24 -22.33
C ILE A 303 10.99 7.20 -23.17
N LEU A 304 10.97 6.48 -24.30
CA LEU A 304 9.79 6.39 -25.17
C LEU A 304 8.60 5.76 -24.44
N THR A 305 8.84 4.77 -23.58
CA THR A 305 7.81 4.13 -22.76
C THR A 305 7.21 5.13 -21.77
N ILE A 306 8.05 5.86 -21.04
CA ILE A 306 7.61 6.86 -20.05
C ILE A 306 6.86 8.00 -20.74
N VAL A 307 7.41 8.52 -21.83
CA VAL A 307 6.76 9.59 -22.62
C VAL A 307 5.43 9.11 -23.18
N GLY A 308 5.38 7.90 -23.74
CA GLY A 308 4.13 7.30 -24.22
C GLY A 308 3.08 7.14 -23.13
N ALA A 309 3.45 6.57 -21.98
CA ALA A 309 2.55 6.42 -20.83
C ALA A 309 2.10 7.78 -20.25
N THR A 310 2.98 8.78 -20.27
CA THR A 310 2.68 10.16 -19.87
C THR A 310 1.67 10.80 -20.81
N ILE A 311 1.89 10.71 -22.13
CA ILE A 311 0.95 11.19 -23.14
C ILE A 311 -0.41 10.52 -22.95
N ILE A 312 -0.45 9.20 -22.78
CA ILE A 312 -1.72 8.49 -22.56
C ILE A 312 -2.42 8.96 -21.28
N THR A 313 -1.66 9.14 -20.21
CA THR A 313 -2.16 9.60 -18.90
C THR A 313 -2.79 10.99 -18.98
N TYR A 314 -2.11 11.95 -19.62
CA TYR A 314 -2.60 13.33 -19.69
C TYR A 314 -3.62 13.57 -20.80
N GLN A 315 -3.64 12.77 -21.87
CA GLN A 315 -4.55 12.98 -23.00
C GLN A 315 -5.81 12.11 -22.98
N PHE A 316 -5.79 10.96 -22.31
CA PHE A 316 -6.92 10.02 -22.32
C PHE A 316 -7.41 9.69 -20.92
N LYS A 317 -6.63 8.92 -20.16
CA LYS A 317 -6.98 8.50 -18.79
C LYS A 317 -5.72 8.23 -18.00
N PRO A 318 -5.62 8.62 -16.72
CA PRO A 318 -4.44 8.33 -15.91
C PRO A 318 -4.18 6.83 -15.81
N ILE A 319 -3.04 6.38 -16.33
CA ILE A 319 -2.59 4.99 -16.24
C ILE A 319 -1.24 4.85 -15.52
N LEU A 320 -0.52 5.96 -15.33
CA LEU A 320 0.78 5.99 -14.66
C LEU A 320 0.66 5.64 -13.18
N PHE A 321 1.19 4.46 -12.82
CA PHE A 321 1.33 4.02 -11.43
C PHE A 321 2.76 3.56 -11.12
N GLY A 322 3.26 3.84 -9.90
CA GLY A 322 4.69 3.72 -9.57
C GLY A 322 5.22 2.29 -9.73
N ARG A 323 4.44 1.29 -9.30
CA ARG A 323 4.81 -0.13 -9.43
C ARG A 323 4.76 -0.65 -10.88
N TYR A 324 4.02 -0.01 -11.79
CA TYR A 324 3.96 -0.45 -13.19
C TYR A 324 5.29 -0.20 -13.91
N LEU A 325 6.04 0.82 -13.47
CA LEU A 325 7.37 1.14 -13.98
C LEU A 325 8.44 0.11 -13.59
N THR A 326 8.11 -0.89 -12.76
CA THR A 326 9.00 -2.02 -12.43
C THR A 326 9.45 -2.75 -13.70
N SER A 327 8.61 -2.80 -14.74
CA SER A 327 8.96 -3.41 -16.02
C SER A 327 10.21 -2.78 -16.66
N LEU A 328 10.51 -1.51 -16.39
CA LEU A 328 11.68 -0.81 -16.91
C LEU A 328 12.94 -0.99 -16.04
N LEU A 329 12.82 -1.51 -14.82
CA LEU A 329 13.95 -1.60 -13.89
C LEU A 329 15.14 -2.38 -14.44
N GLY A 330 14.89 -3.46 -15.20
CA GLY A 330 15.99 -4.22 -15.80
C GLY A 330 16.79 -3.40 -16.82
N LEU A 331 16.14 -2.48 -17.54
CA LEU A 331 16.82 -1.51 -18.42
C LEU A 331 17.60 -0.47 -17.61
N TYR A 332 17.09 -0.02 -16.46
CA TYR A 332 17.83 0.85 -15.56
C TYR A 332 19.08 0.16 -14.98
N ILE A 333 19.01 -1.14 -14.66
CA ILE A 333 20.19 -1.90 -14.25
C ILE A 333 21.23 -1.95 -15.38
N LEU A 334 20.83 -2.20 -16.63
CA LEU A 334 21.76 -2.16 -17.77
C LEU A 334 22.46 -0.80 -17.91
N VAL A 335 21.71 0.28 -17.71
CA VAL A 335 22.22 1.66 -17.71
C VAL A 335 23.27 1.87 -16.62
N TRP A 336 23.02 1.44 -15.38
CA TRP A 336 23.98 1.55 -14.29
C TRP A 336 25.21 0.68 -14.49
N VAL A 337 25.04 -0.56 -14.98
CA VAL A 337 26.15 -1.45 -15.31
C VAL A 337 27.07 -0.77 -16.31
N TYR A 338 26.53 -0.19 -17.39
CA TYR A 338 27.35 0.52 -18.38
C TYR A 338 28.06 1.74 -17.80
N GLY A 339 27.40 2.52 -16.93
CA GLY A 339 28.01 3.63 -16.20
C GLY A 339 29.18 3.18 -15.32
N ILE A 340 29.04 2.08 -14.58
CA ILE A 340 30.09 1.52 -13.71
C ILE A 340 31.27 0.99 -14.54
N LEU A 341 31.01 0.41 -15.72
CA LEU A 341 32.05 -0.08 -16.62
C LEU A 341 32.96 1.03 -17.17
N PHE A 342 32.59 2.30 -17.04
CA PHE A 342 33.47 3.43 -17.33
C PHE A 342 34.74 3.43 -16.45
N PHE A 343 34.62 2.99 -15.20
CA PHE A 343 35.74 2.94 -14.27
C PHE A 343 36.69 1.78 -14.63
N ARG A 344 37.84 2.14 -15.21
CA ARG A 344 38.92 1.18 -15.53
C ARG A 344 39.55 0.59 -14.27
N ASN A 345 39.60 1.36 -13.19
CA ASN A 345 40.12 0.92 -11.90
C ASN A 345 39.11 0.02 -11.17
N SER A 346 39.54 -1.20 -10.83
CA SER A 346 38.74 -2.16 -10.04
C SER A 346 38.31 -1.59 -8.69
N ILE A 347 39.15 -0.77 -8.04
CA ILE A 347 38.83 -0.10 -6.78
C ILE A 347 37.63 0.85 -6.95
N ALA A 348 37.64 1.68 -8.00
CA ALA A 348 36.51 2.60 -8.26
C ALA A 348 35.22 1.83 -8.58
N THR A 349 35.31 0.72 -9.33
CA THR A 349 34.17 -0.19 -9.55
C THR A 349 33.64 -0.73 -8.22
N ILE A 350 34.53 -1.24 -7.36
CA ILE A 350 34.18 -1.79 -6.05
C ILE A 350 33.54 -0.71 -5.17
N ILE A 351 34.10 0.49 -5.11
CA ILE A 351 33.55 1.62 -4.35
C ILE A 351 32.13 1.96 -4.83
N SER A 352 31.91 2.09 -6.15
CA SER A 352 30.56 2.37 -6.68
C SER A 352 29.55 1.29 -6.32
N VAL A 353 29.95 0.02 -6.41
CA VAL A 353 29.09 -1.12 -6.02
C VAL A 353 28.82 -1.12 -4.52
N CYS A 354 29.84 -0.91 -3.69
CA CYS A 354 29.70 -0.84 -2.24
C CYS A 354 28.78 0.31 -1.80
N LEU A 355 28.87 1.47 -2.46
CA LEU A 355 27.98 2.61 -2.19
C LEU A 355 26.53 2.29 -2.54
N LEU A 356 26.28 1.65 -3.69
CA LEU A 356 24.92 1.20 -4.06
C LEU A 356 24.38 0.18 -3.05
N ILE A 357 25.18 -0.83 -2.69
CA ILE A 357 24.79 -1.84 -1.70
C ILE A 357 24.54 -1.21 -0.32
N ALA A 358 25.35 -0.24 0.10
CA ALA A 358 25.17 0.45 1.38
C ALA A 358 23.82 1.20 1.46
N VAL A 359 23.32 1.72 0.33
CA VAL A 359 21.97 2.30 0.24
C VAL A 359 20.90 1.21 0.21
N PHE A 360 21.12 0.15 -0.56
CA PHE A 360 20.11 -0.89 -0.77
C PHE A 360 19.89 -1.76 0.47
N PHE A 361 20.95 -2.05 1.22
CA PHE A 361 20.92 -3.03 2.28
C PHE A 361 19.92 -2.71 3.40
N PRO A 362 19.86 -1.47 3.96
CA PRO A 362 18.85 -1.15 4.97
C PRO A 362 17.42 -1.29 4.43
N GLN A 363 17.19 -0.92 3.17
CA GLN A 363 15.88 -1.07 2.52
C GLN A 363 15.49 -2.55 2.34
N ILE A 364 16.44 -3.41 1.95
CA ILE A 364 16.21 -4.86 1.85
C ILE A 364 15.86 -5.47 3.21
N LEU A 365 16.60 -5.09 4.26
CA LEU A 365 16.32 -5.53 5.63
C LEU A 365 14.92 -5.12 6.06
N GLU A 366 14.54 -3.87 5.80
CA GLU A 366 13.22 -3.36 6.10
C GLU A 366 12.10 -4.12 5.38
N ILE A 367 12.28 -4.41 4.09
CA ILE A 367 11.34 -5.21 3.27
C ILE A 367 11.14 -6.60 3.89
N LYS A 368 12.22 -7.24 4.37
CA LYS A 368 12.18 -8.62 4.89
C LYS A 368 11.69 -8.73 6.33
N MET A 369 11.93 -7.72 7.16
CA MET A 369 11.65 -7.77 8.60
C MET A 369 10.36 -7.06 9.02
N VAL A 370 9.88 -6.09 8.24
CA VAL A 370 8.70 -5.30 8.64
C VAL A 370 7.45 -5.82 7.94
N SER A 371 6.47 -6.23 8.75
CA SER A 371 5.18 -6.71 8.26
C SER A 371 4.15 -5.59 8.15
N ARG A 372 3.51 -5.47 6.97
CA ARG A 372 2.58 -4.38 6.63
C ARG A 372 1.19 -4.83 6.18
N ASN A 373 1.01 -6.09 5.81
CA ASN A 373 -0.21 -6.56 5.12
C ASN A 373 -1.40 -6.88 6.03
N GLY A 374 -1.27 -6.68 7.33
CA GLY A 374 -2.36 -6.80 8.31
C GLY A 374 -2.28 -8.05 9.18
N PRO A 375 -2.97 -8.05 10.34
CA PRO A 375 -2.88 -9.06 11.39
C PRO A 375 -3.65 -10.35 11.07
N MET A 376 -3.60 -10.86 9.84
CA MET A 376 -4.42 -12.01 9.44
C MET A 376 -4.09 -13.31 10.19
N VAL A 377 -2.89 -13.44 10.76
CA VAL A 377 -2.54 -14.59 11.61
C VAL A 377 -3.42 -14.61 12.88
N SER A 378 -3.46 -13.50 13.62
CA SER A 378 -4.26 -13.41 14.85
C SER A 378 -5.77 -13.38 14.58
N ILE A 379 -6.19 -12.84 13.44
CA ILE A 379 -7.58 -12.92 12.98
C ILE A 379 -7.96 -14.37 12.69
N LYS A 380 -7.10 -15.13 11.98
CA LYS A 380 -7.34 -16.53 11.69
C LYS A 380 -7.52 -17.35 12.97
N ASP A 381 -6.63 -17.21 13.94
CA ASP A 381 -6.74 -17.91 15.22
C ASP A 381 -8.04 -17.55 15.97
N TYR A 382 -8.45 -16.28 15.91
CA TYR A 382 -9.69 -15.82 16.54
C TYR A 382 -10.95 -16.37 15.85
N ILE A 383 -11.00 -16.35 14.52
CA ILE A 383 -12.14 -16.85 13.75
C ILE A 383 -12.21 -18.38 13.85
N ASP A 384 -11.11 -19.10 13.72
CA ASP A 384 -11.08 -20.57 13.80
C ASP A 384 -11.51 -21.09 15.19
N SER A 385 -11.30 -20.30 16.25
CA SER A 385 -11.71 -20.68 17.61
C SER A 385 -13.19 -20.39 17.95
N LYS A 386 -13.90 -19.62 17.11
CA LYS A 386 -15.27 -19.15 17.40
C LYS A 386 -16.30 -19.46 16.32
N ALA A 387 -15.91 -19.37 15.05
CA ALA A 387 -16.84 -19.43 13.93
C ALA A 387 -17.43 -20.83 13.76
N GLY A 388 -18.74 -20.89 13.57
CA GLY A 388 -19.48 -22.11 13.23
C GLY A 388 -19.55 -22.33 11.72
N SER A 389 -19.94 -23.53 11.30
CA SER A 389 -19.97 -23.91 9.88
C SER A 389 -21.03 -23.19 9.02
N ASP A 390 -22.03 -22.58 9.64
CA ASP A 390 -23.10 -21.81 8.96
C ASP A 390 -22.94 -20.29 9.13
N ASP A 391 -21.80 -19.86 9.71
CA ASP A 391 -21.52 -18.45 9.91
C ASP A 391 -21.21 -17.76 8.56
N VAL A 392 -21.66 -16.50 8.45
CA VAL A 392 -21.43 -15.67 7.25
C VAL A 392 -20.80 -14.34 7.61
N PHE A 393 -20.07 -13.77 6.64
CA PHE A 393 -19.28 -12.56 6.82
C PHE A 393 -19.78 -11.45 5.90
N VAL A 394 -20.02 -10.26 6.45
CA VAL A 394 -20.37 -9.05 5.72
C VAL A 394 -19.21 -8.07 5.84
N HIS A 395 -18.84 -7.47 4.71
CA HIS A 395 -17.67 -6.62 4.56
C HIS A 395 -18.08 -5.23 4.07
N ASN A 396 -17.56 -4.19 4.73
CA ASN A 396 -17.71 -2.81 4.29
C ASN A 396 -16.58 -2.34 3.35
N ASP A 397 -15.52 -3.13 3.20
CA ASP A 397 -14.32 -2.76 2.43
C ASP A 397 -13.81 -3.95 1.60
N GLU A 398 -13.45 -3.67 0.34
CA GLU A 398 -13.00 -4.68 -0.63
C GLU A 398 -11.72 -5.41 -0.18
N HIS A 399 -10.81 -4.74 0.53
CA HIS A 399 -9.60 -5.39 1.03
C HIS A 399 -9.94 -6.46 2.05
N SER A 400 -10.83 -6.14 3.00
CA SER A 400 -11.29 -7.13 3.98
C SER A 400 -12.00 -8.31 3.29
N PHE A 401 -12.84 -8.03 2.28
CA PHE A 401 -13.59 -9.03 1.54
C PHE A 401 -12.67 -10.00 0.78
N GLY A 402 -11.75 -9.47 -0.04
CA GLY A 402 -10.86 -10.30 -0.85
C GLY A 402 -9.92 -11.15 -0.01
N ILE A 403 -9.37 -10.56 1.05
CA ILE A 403 -8.46 -11.25 1.98
C ILE A 403 -9.20 -12.37 2.72
N PHE A 404 -10.43 -12.12 3.20
CA PHE A 404 -11.21 -13.16 3.88
C PHE A 404 -11.66 -14.27 2.91
N CYS A 405 -12.05 -13.97 1.68
CA CYS A 405 -12.35 -15.00 0.67
C CYS A 405 -11.16 -15.93 0.39
N TYR A 406 -9.93 -15.41 0.51
CA TYR A 406 -8.73 -16.23 0.42
C TYR A 406 -8.48 -17.06 1.69
N TYR A 407 -8.49 -16.46 2.87
CA TYR A 407 -8.12 -17.14 4.12
C TYR A 407 -9.22 -18.05 4.70
N PHE A 408 -10.49 -17.75 4.42
CA PHE A 408 -11.65 -18.47 4.93
C PHE A 408 -12.62 -18.91 3.82
N PRO A 409 -12.16 -19.62 2.77
CA PRO A 409 -12.98 -19.98 1.62
C PRO A 409 -14.18 -20.89 1.94
N GLN A 410 -14.19 -21.51 3.11
CA GLN A 410 -15.28 -22.34 3.59
C GLN A 410 -16.53 -21.53 3.98
N TYR A 411 -16.39 -20.24 4.26
CA TYR A 411 -17.51 -19.37 4.64
C TYR A 411 -18.00 -18.56 3.44
N LYS A 412 -19.23 -18.03 3.58
CA LYS A 412 -19.79 -17.10 2.60
C LYS A 412 -19.45 -15.66 3.02
N HIS A 413 -19.02 -14.87 2.06
CA HIS A 413 -18.62 -13.48 2.21
C HIS A 413 -19.49 -12.57 1.35
N TYR A 414 -19.94 -11.47 1.91
CA TYR A 414 -20.72 -10.46 1.21
C TYR A 414 -20.03 -9.10 1.28
N LEU A 415 -19.67 -8.54 0.12
CA LEU A 415 -19.20 -7.16 0.02
C LEU A 415 -20.38 -6.22 -0.20
N ASN A 416 -20.62 -5.32 0.75
CA ASN A 416 -21.66 -4.32 0.62
C ASN A 416 -21.22 -3.14 -0.25
N LEU A 417 -21.92 -2.92 -1.35
CA LEU A 417 -21.67 -1.83 -2.29
C LEU A 417 -22.72 -0.73 -2.16
N LYS A 418 -22.31 0.52 -2.39
CA LYS A 418 -23.22 1.68 -2.35
C LYS A 418 -24.23 1.57 -3.48
N ASP A 419 -25.47 1.97 -3.25
CA ASP A 419 -26.49 2.04 -4.30
C ASP A 419 -25.98 2.84 -5.51
N GLY A 420 -26.07 2.23 -6.70
CA GLY A 420 -25.60 2.81 -7.96
C GLY A 420 -24.09 2.70 -8.21
N PHE A 421 -23.32 2.07 -7.31
CA PHE A 421 -21.89 1.82 -7.52
C PHE A 421 -21.63 0.33 -7.79
N GLU A 422 -21.30 -0.01 -9.04
CA GLU A 422 -21.12 -1.41 -9.46
C GLU A 422 -19.76 -2.03 -9.07
N GLY A 423 -18.80 -1.23 -8.60
CA GLY A 423 -17.46 -1.70 -8.22
C GLY A 423 -16.34 -1.32 -9.20
N TYR A 424 -15.08 -1.40 -8.74
CA TYR A 424 -13.89 -1.18 -9.57
C TYR A 424 -13.31 -2.48 -10.16
N SER A 425 -13.74 -3.65 -9.67
CA SER A 425 -13.13 -4.95 -9.99
C SER A 425 -14.18 -6.04 -10.26
N ASN A 426 -13.74 -7.10 -10.93
CA ASN A 426 -14.56 -8.24 -11.30
C ASN A 426 -14.83 -9.12 -10.07
N TYR A 427 -15.62 -8.63 -9.10
CA TYR A 427 -15.90 -9.32 -7.83
C TYR A 427 -16.50 -10.72 -8.01
N SER A 428 -17.05 -10.99 -9.20
CA SER A 428 -17.47 -12.32 -9.65
C SER A 428 -16.37 -13.38 -9.52
N ALA A 429 -15.09 -12.99 -9.60
CA ALA A 429 -13.94 -13.87 -9.40
C ALA A 429 -13.90 -14.51 -8.00
N PHE A 430 -14.53 -13.90 -7.01
CA PHE A 430 -14.59 -14.43 -5.65
C PHE A 430 -15.68 -15.49 -5.44
N ALA A 431 -16.54 -15.72 -6.43
CA ALA A 431 -17.55 -16.78 -6.36
C ALA A 431 -16.89 -18.18 -6.28
N PRO A 432 -17.55 -19.16 -5.60
CA PRO A 432 -18.84 -19.05 -4.93
C PRO A 432 -18.77 -18.50 -3.50
N ALA A 433 -17.56 -18.35 -2.92
CA ALA A 433 -17.39 -17.92 -1.54
C ALA A 433 -17.79 -16.46 -1.34
N GLY A 434 -17.46 -15.59 -2.29
CA GLY A 434 -17.73 -14.16 -2.24
C GLY A 434 -18.85 -13.72 -3.18
N ARG A 435 -19.68 -12.78 -2.71
CA ARG A 435 -20.68 -12.06 -3.52
C ARG A 435 -20.63 -10.57 -3.19
N ALA A 436 -20.65 -9.72 -4.19
CA ALA A 436 -20.82 -8.28 -4.01
C ALA A 436 -22.24 -7.85 -4.40
N GLY A 437 -22.77 -6.81 -3.75
CA GLY A 437 -24.06 -6.23 -4.12
C GLY A 437 -24.57 -5.18 -3.13
N HIS A 438 -25.81 -4.75 -3.32
CA HIS A 438 -26.41 -3.63 -2.59
C HIS A 438 -27.34 -4.02 -1.43
N ASN A 439 -27.77 -5.30 -1.36
CA ASN A 439 -28.69 -5.76 -0.32
C ASN A 439 -28.10 -6.92 0.51
N TYR A 440 -27.38 -6.57 1.57
CA TYR A 440 -26.86 -7.57 2.52
C TYR A 440 -27.98 -8.22 3.35
N SER A 441 -29.16 -7.60 3.49
CA SER A 441 -30.23 -8.13 4.36
C SER A 441 -30.77 -9.49 3.88
N ASP A 442 -30.86 -9.67 2.55
CA ASP A 442 -31.22 -10.95 1.95
C ASP A 442 -30.13 -12.01 2.14
N PHE A 443 -28.87 -11.58 2.19
CA PHE A 443 -27.72 -12.47 2.37
C PHE A 443 -27.62 -13.00 3.81
N VAL A 444 -27.90 -12.16 4.82
CA VAL A 444 -27.83 -12.57 6.23
C VAL A 444 -29.08 -13.33 6.70
N LYS A 445 -30.18 -13.26 5.93
CA LYS A 445 -31.45 -13.90 6.28
C LYS A 445 -31.30 -15.42 6.37
N GLY A 446 -31.67 -15.97 7.53
CA GLY A 446 -31.64 -17.40 7.79
C GLY A 446 -30.32 -17.90 8.40
N HIS A 447 -29.33 -17.03 8.57
CA HIS A 447 -28.08 -17.36 9.27
C HIS A 447 -28.17 -16.92 10.74
N ASN A 448 -27.82 -17.84 11.64
CA ASN A 448 -27.90 -17.59 13.08
C ASN A 448 -26.83 -16.62 13.57
N ARG A 449 -25.60 -16.74 13.04
CA ARG A 449 -24.47 -15.88 13.41
C ARG A 449 -23.88 -15.22 12.17
N VAL A 450 -23.67 -13.91 12.29
CA VAL A 450 -23.22 -13.04 11.22
C VAL A 450 -22.08 -12.17 11.74
N TRP A 451 -21.00 -12.10 10.98
CA TRP A 451 -19.82 -11.31 11.32
C TRP A 451 -19.77 -10.06 10.45
N LEU A 452 -19.67 -8.88 11.04
CA LEU A 452 -19.45 -7.63 10.32
C LEU A 452 -17.97 -7.24 10.44
N ILE A 453 -17.32 -7.06 9.29
CA ILE A 453 -15.89 -6.76 9.17
C ILE A 453 -15.72 -5.33 8.65
N ASN A 454 -15.09 -4.51 9.48
CA ASN A 454 -14.85 -3.09 9.22
C ASN A 454 -13.35 -2.83 9.13
N ARG A 455 -12.93 -2.01 8.16
CA ARG A 455 -11.56 -1.51 8.09
C ARG A 455 -11.50 -0.15 8.76
N ASN A 456 -10.67 0.01 9.79
CA ASN A 456 -10.68 1.22 10.61
C ASN A 456 -10.20 2.48 9.84
N THR A 457 -9.36 2.31 8.83
CA THR A 457 -8.89 3.41 7.96
C THR A 457 -9.91 3.85 6.90
N SER A 458 -11.14 3.31 6.89
CA SER A 458 -12.10 3.47 5.78
C SER A 458 -12.83 4.81 5.74
N VAL A 459 -12.42 5.82 6.50
CA VAL A 459 -13.00 7.17 6.38
C VAL A 459 -12.75 7.77 4.97
N PHE A 460 -11.80 7.22 4.20
CA PHE A 460 -11.56 7.54 2.76
C PHE A 460 -12.20 6.61 1.76
N SER A 461 -12.89 5.58 2.23
CA SER A 461 -13.47 4.61 1.32
C SER A 461 -14.66 5.29 0.62
N LYS A 462 -14.67 5.32 -0.72
CA LYS A 462 -15.86 5.69 -1.52
C LYS A 462 -17.03 4.69 -1.31
N PHE A 463 -16.84 3.70 -0.44
CA PHE A 463 -17.73 2.60 -0.15
C PHE A 463 -18.63 2.94 1.04
N PRO A 464 -19.84 2.37 1.11
CA PRO A 464 -20.79 2.69 2.17
C PRO A 464 -20.31 2.04 3.47
N PHE A 465 -20.18 2.86 4.51
CA PHE A 465 -19.95 2.36 5.85
C PHE A 465 -21.29 1.92 6.45
N ILE A 466 -21.54 0.61 6.55
CA ILE A 466 -22.67 0.13 7.35
C ILE A 466 -22.32 0.32 8.83
N SER A 467 -23.04 1.23 9.49
CA SER A 467 -22.94 1.38 10.94
C SER A 467 -23.51 0.15 11.67
N TYR A 468 -23.02 -0.16 12.87
CA TYR A 468 -23.58 -1.25 13.68
C TYR A 468 -25.09 -1.09 13.90
N TYR A 469 -25.56 0.14 14.14
CA TYR A 469 -26.99 0.45 14.30
C TYR A 469 -27.80 0.11 13.04
N GLU A 470 -27.31 0.49 11.87
CA GLU A 470 -27.97 0.15 10.61
C GLU A 470 -27.99 -1.37 10.39
N PHE A 471 -26.87 -2.04 10.69
CA PHE A 471 -26.73 -3.48 10.56
C PHE A 471 -27.73 -4.25 11.44
N GLU A 472 -27.89 -3.85 12.71
CA GLU A 472 -28.89 -4.41 13.61
C GLU A 472 -30.31 -4.18 13.08
N LYS A 473 -30.63 -2.95 12.66
CA LYS A 473 -31.99 -2.57 12.25
C LYS A 473 -32.41 -3.21 10.93
N LYS A 474 -31.59 -3.09 9.88
CA LYS A 474 -31.92 -3.63 8.55
C LYS A 474 -31.71 -5.14 8.47
N GLY A 475 -30.66 -5.66 9.10
CA GLY A 475 -30.38 -7.09 9.17
C GLY A 475 -31.32 -7.85 10.10
N LYS A 476 -32.02 -7.16 11.02
CA LYS A 476 -32.76 -7.77 12.14
C LYS A 476 -31.86 -8.67 12.99
N LEU A 477 -30.69 -8.14 13.31
CA LEU A 477 -29.64 -8.81 14.06
C LEU A 477 -29.39 -8.10 15.38
N TYR A 478 -28.79 -8.79 16.31
CA TYR A 478 -28.44 -8.32 17.64
C TYR A 478 -26.96 -8.56 17.86
N LYS A 479 -26.20 -7.53 18.23
CA LYS A 479 -24.80 -7.71 18.60
C LYS A 479 -24.72 -8.75 19.71
N SER A 480 -23.84 -9.75 19.59
CA SER A 480 -23.72 -10.86 20.56
C SER A 480 -22.48 -10.74 21.45
N ALA A 481 -21.49 -9.95 21.04
CA ALA A 481 -20.26 -9.71 21.78
C ALA A 481 -19.70 -8.30 21.52
N PRO A 482 -18.78 -7.81 22.38
CA PRO A 482 -17.98 -6.62 22.05
C PRO A 482 -17.24 -6.82 20.73
N GLU A 483 -17.14 -5.77 19.92
CA GLU A 483 -16.28 -5.77 18.75
C GLU A 483 -14.82 -5.95 19.18
N LYS A 484 -14.05 -6.70 18.37
CA LYS A 484 -12.64 -6.92 18.60
C LYS A 484 -11.83 -6.25 17.52
N ARG A 485 -10.93 -5.34 17.93
CA ARG A 485 -9.97 -4.67 17.06
C ARG A 485 -8.73 -5.52 16.87
N PHE A 486 -8.29 -5.63 15.64
CA PHE A 486 -7.05 -6.25 15.24
C PHE A 486 -6.20 -5.19 14.53
N SER A 487 -5.13 -4.77 15.21
CA SER A 487 -4.11 -3.88 14.64
C SER A 487 -2.76 -4.57 14.58
N GLN A 488 -1.91 -4.08 13.69
CA GLN A 488 -0.51 -4.45 13.64
C GLN A 488 0.34 -3.23 13.34
N LYS A 489 1.42 -3.05 14.11
CA LYS A 489 2.37 -1.96 13.89
C LYS A 489 2.85 -1.91 12.44
N ASN A 490 2.80 -0.71 11.84
CA ASN A 490 3.15 -0.43 10.43
C ASN A 490 2.21 -1.06 9.39
N SER A 491 1.09 -1.66 9.79
CA SER A 491 0.13 -2.17 8.83
C SER A 491 -0.75 -1.06 8.26
N PHE A 492 -1.16 -1.23 7.00
CA PHE A 492 -2.19 -0.41 6.37
C PHE A 492 -3.61 -1.02 6.50
N LEU A 493 -3.73 -2.16 7.18
CA LEU A 493 -4.96 -2.93 7.31
C LEU A 493 -5.20 -3.28 8.79
N ASP A 494 -5.94 -2.39 9.45
CA ASP A 494 -6.54 -2.66 10.76
C ASP A 494 -8.02 -3.00 10.58
N LEU A 495 -8.46 -4.04 11.29
CA LEU A 495 -9.81 -4.56 11.16
C LEU A 495 -10.53 -4.60 12.51
N ASP A 496 -11.76 -4.09 12.51
CA ASP A 496 -12.72 -4.26 13.60
C ASP A 496 -13.71 -5.38 13.20
N ILE A 497 -13.79 -6.41 14.04
CA ILE A 497 -14.63 -7.58 13.82
C ILE A 497 -15.72 -7.61 14.88
N ALA A 498 -16.97 -7.51 14.45
CA ALA A 498 -18.14 -7.54 15.32
C ALA A 498 -19.01 -8.78 15.05
N GLU A 499 -19.46 -9.43 16.12
CA GLU A 499 -20.30 -10.62 16.07
C GLU A 499 -21.77 -10.24 16.31
N PHE A 500 -22.65 -10.72 15.46
CA PHE A 500 -24.08 -10.53 15.52
C PHE A 500 -24.84 -11.86 15.46
N SER A 501 -26.00 -11.89 16.09
CA SER A 501 -26.90 -13.04 16.16
C SER A 501 -28.30 -12.65 15.68
N SER A 502 -28.99 -13.54 14.95
CA SER A 502 -30.41 -13.35 14.66
C SER A 502 -31.30 -13.63 15.88
N ASP A 503 -30.77 -14.29 16.90
CA ASP A 503 -31.45 -14.55 18.17
C ASP A 503 -31.25 -13.39 19.15
N SER A 504 -32.35 -12.80 19.59
CA SER A 504 -32.39 -11.70 20.57
C SER A 504 -32.10 -12.15 22.01
N VAL A 505 -32.21 -13.44 22.33
CA VAL A 505 -32.14 -13.95 23.71
C VAL A 505 -30.78 -13.64 24.36
N ASN A 506 -29.71 -13.69 23.58
CA ASN A 506 -28.35 -13.38 24.03
C ASN A 506 -27.85 -12.03 23.50
N LYS A 507 -28.75 -11.05 23.29
CA LYS A 507 -28.35 -9.70 22.88
C LYS A 507 -27.32 -9.16 23.88
N PHE A 508 -26.16 -8.80 23.35
CA PHE A 508 -25.13 -8.09 24.07
C PHE A 508 -25.70 -6.75 24.55
N ASN A 509 -25.69 -6.56 25.87
CA ASN A 509 -26.10 -5.31 26.47
C ASN A 509 -24.84 -4.46 26.74
N GLU A 510 -24.59 -3.47 25.88
CA GLU A 510 -23.50 -2.50 26.07
C GLU A 510 -23.59 -1.78 27.43
N ASP A 511 -24.79 -1.49 27.92
CA ASP A 511 -25.01 -0.81 29.21
C ASP A 511 -24.49 -1.64 30.40
N LYS A 512 -24.47 -2.99 30.30
CA LYS A 512 -23.86 -3.85 31.32
C LYS A 512 -22.34 -3.82 31.29
N LEU A 513 -21.74 -3.57 30.13
CA LEU A 513 -20.28 -3.47 29.98
C LEU A 513 -19.75 -2.18 30.61
N PHE A 514 -20.57 -1.15 30.54
CA PHE A 514 -20.26 0.22 30.96
C PHE A 514 -20.97 0.62 32.27
N SER A 515 -21.51 -0.36 33.00
CA SER A 515 -22.09 -0.11 34.32
C SER A 515 -21.00 -0.06 35.41
N GLY A 516 -20.94 1.06 36.14
CA GLY A 516 -20.05 1.25 37.28
C GLY A 516 -18.85 2.14 36.97
N THR A 517 -17.90 2.19 37.92
CA THR A 517 -16.68 2.99 37.81
C THR A 517 -15.45 2.08 37.78
N ILE A 518 -14.41 2.54 37.10
CA ILE A 518 -13.10 1.91 37.01
C ILE A 518 -12.32 2.24 38.27
N LYS A 519 -11.59 1.29 38.86
CA LYS A 519 -10.77 1.53 40.05
C LYS A 519 -9.53 2.31 39.69
N GLU A 520 -8.82 1.88 38.66
CA GLU A 520 -7.57 2.49 38.21
C GLU A 520 -7.37 2.36 36.68
N VAL A 521 -7.05 3.47 36.02
CA VAL A 521 -6.56 3.50 34.64
C VAL A 521 -5.17 4.11 34.65
N ARG A 522 -4.17 3.34 34.20
CA ARG A 522 -2.81 3.80 33.95
C ARG A 522 -2.60 4.04 32.46
N ILE A 523 -2.10 5.22 32.12
CA ILE A 523 -1.81 5.61 30.74
C ILE A 523 -0.32 5.91 30.67
N LEU A 524 0.43 5.05 30.00
CA LEU A 524 1.87 5.18 29.82
C LEU A 524 2.15 5.78 28.46
N VAL A 525 2.89 6.88 28.42
CA VAL A 525 3.16 7.61 27.18
C VAL A 525 4.65 7.69 26.97
N ASP A 526 5.11 7.36 25.77
CA ASP A 526 6.51 7.51 25.35
C ASP A 526 6.64 8.35 24.07
N GLY A 527 7.87 8.66 23.65
CA GLY A 527 8.13 9.37 22.41
C GLY A 527 8.30 10.89 22.54
N PHE A 528 8.31 11.44 23.76
CA PHE A 528 8.62 12.86 23.98
C PHE A 528 10.07 13.15 23.55
N ARG A 529 10.27 14.23 22.79
CA ARG A 529 11.57 14.60 22.21
C ARG A 529 12.56 15.14 23.24
N ASN A 530 12.07 15.74 24.31
CA ASN A 530 12.88 16.29 25.41
C ASN A 530 12.07 16.20 26.73
N ASN A 531 12.68 16.63 27.85
CA ASN A 531 12.04 16.66 29.17
C ASN A 531 11.62 18.10 29.57
N GLN A 532 11.48 19.02 28.61
CA GLN A 532 11.05 20.40 28.88
C GLN A 532 9.52 20.46 28.95
N GLY A 533 8.97 21.32 29.79
CA GLY A 533 7.53 21.44 29.96
C GLY A 533 6.89 20.21 30.61
N MET A 534 5.61 19.97 30.29
CA MET A 534 4.79 18.91 30.91
C MET A 534 4.07 18.08 29.84
N ALA A 535 3.77 16.83 30.18
CA ALA A 535 2.86 16.02 29.40
C ALA A 535 1.43 16.25 29.93
N ASN A 536 0.54 16.72 29.07
CA ASN A 536 -0.87 16.95 29.41
C ASN A 536 -1.74 15.88 28.75
N ILE A 537 -2.74 15.38 29.47
CA ILE A 537 -3.71 14.40 28.96
C ILE A 537 -5.14 14.94 29.09
N MET A 538 -5.96 14.64 28.09
CA MET A 538 -7.40 14.91 28.05
C MET A 538 -8.15 13.62 27.71
N ILE A 539 -9.22 13.30 28.45
CA ILE A 539 -10.04 12.10 28.24
C ILE A 539 -11.49 12.53 27.98
N PHE A 540 -11.95 12.31 26.74
CA PHE A 540 -13.27 12.68 26.25
C PHE A 540 -14.19 11.45 26.19
N ASN A 541 -15.37 11.50 26.81
CA ASN A 541 -16.43 10.56 26.42
C ASN A 541 -17.07 11.00 25.09
N ARG A 542 -17.99 10.20 24.54
CA ARG A 542 -18.59 10.50 23.23
C ARG A 542 -19.27 11.87 23.16
N GLU A 543 -20.08 12.20 24.14
CA GLU A 543 -20.87 13.43 24.14
C GLU A 543 -19.98 14.66 24.27
N LEU A 544 -18.95 14.58 25.12
CA LEU A 544 -17.97 15.65 25.32
C LEU A 544 -17.05 15.79 24.10
N TYR A 545 -16.70 14.68 23.45
CA TYR A 545 -16.02 14.70 22.17
C TYR A 545 -16.85 15.39 21.10
N GLU A 546 -18.13 15.04 20.93
CA GLU A 546 -18.99 15.65 19.92
C GLU A 546 -19.20 17.15 20.18
N LEU A 547 -19.24 17.55 21.46
CA LEU A 547 -19.24 18.95 21.87
C LEU A 547 -17.88 19.63 21.64
N SER A 548 -16.76 18.92 21.70
CA SER A 548 -15.43 19.53 21.60
C SER A 548 -14.83 19.46 20.20
N ASP A 549 -15.28 18.53 19.35
CA ASP A 549 -14.69 18.21 18.04
C ASP A 549 -14.64 19.43 17.11
N LYS A 550 -15.78 20.12 16.98
CA LYS A 550 -15.88 21.29 16.10
C LYS A 550 -15.15 22.50 16.66
N TYR A 551 -15.12 22.66 17.99
CA TYR A 551 -14.45 23.78 18.64
C TYR A 551 -12.93 23.62 18.71
N LEU A 552 -12.45 22.53 19.31
CA LEU A 552 -11.03 22.30 19.62
C LEU A 552 -10.20 22.04 18.35
N TRP A 553 -10.75 21.30 17.39
CA TRP A 553 -9.98 20.79 16.27
C TRP A 553 -10.24 21.54 14.97
N GLN A 554 -11.46 22.04 14.76
CA GLN A 554 -11.89 22.57 13.46
C GLN A 554 -12.11 24.08 13.44
N ASN A 555 -12.10 24.77 14.60
CA ASN A 555 -12.53 26.18 14.73
C ASN A 555 -13.86 26.44 13.99
N LYS A 556 -14.83 25.55 14.19
CA LYS A 556 -16.16 25.62 13.58
C LYS A 556 -17.24 25.69 14.63
N ASP A 557 -18.30 26.42 14.29
CA ASP A 557 -19.46 26.52 15.15
C ASP A 557 -20.23 25.18 15.20
N ILE A 558 -20.74 24.80 16.38
CA ILE A 558 -21.69 23.71 16.51
C ILE A 558 -23.08 24.26 16.18
N SER A 559 -23.66 23.83 15.07
CA SER A 559 -24.96 24.31 14.63
C SER A 559 -26.10 23.95 15.58
N GLN A 560 -26.03 22.79 16.25
CA GLN A 560 -27.09 22.24 17.08
C GLN A 560 -26.55 21.38 18.23
N ILE A 561 -27.14 21.50 19.42
CA ILE A 561 -26.86 20.68 20.61
C ILE A 561 -28.19 20.17 21.19
N SER A 562 -28.34 18.88 21.46
CA SER A 562 -29.57 18.38 22.11
C SER A 562 -29.70 18.91 23.54
N THR A 563 -30.93 19.17 24.00
CA THR A 563 -31.21 19.62 25.38
C THR A 563 -30.60 18.68 26.42
N LYS A 564 -30.76 17.37 26.23
CA LYS A 564 -30.19 16.35 27.13
C LYS A 564 -28.67 16.46 27.27
N VAL A 565 -27.95 16.71 26.17
CA VAL A 565 -26.48 16.87 26.19
C VAL A 565 -26.10 18.21 26.83
N ALA A 566 -26.80 19.29 26.50
CA ALA A 566 -26.57 20.61 27.10
C ALA A 566 -26.82 20.60 28.61
N GLU A 567 -27.91 19.99 29.07
CA GLU A 567 -28.20 19.85 30.50
C GLU A 567 -27.15 19.02 31.23
N LYS A 568 -26.71 17.90 30.64
CA LYS A 568 -25.74 16.99 31.25
C LYS A 568 -24.32 17.58 31.28
N LEU A 569 -23.84 18.13 30.18
CA LEU A 569 -22.43 18.56 30.04
C LEU A 569 -22.21 20.03 30.41
N ILE A 570 -23.23 20.88 30.36
CA ILE A 570 -23.11 22.32 30.62
C ILE A 570 -23.86 22.67 31.91
N SER A 571 -25.19 22.52 31.95
CA SER A 571 -26.00 23.03 33.07
C SER A 571 -25.70 22.33 34.40
N ASN A 572 -25.62 20.99 34.39
CA ASN A 572 -25.42 20.16 35.58
C ASN A 572 -23.94 19.81 35.84
N ASN A 573 -23.02 20.39 35.08
CA ASN A 573 -21.59 20.11 35.25
C ASN A 573 -21.04 20.88 36.47
N SER A 574 -20.50 20.13 37.43
CA SER A 574 -19.97 20.67 38.68
C SER A 574 -18.61 21.36 38.53
N PHE A 575 -17.90 21.14 37.43
CA PHE A 575 -16.59 21.75 37.17
C PHE A 575 -16.68 23.16 36.57
N LEU A 576 -17.89 23.62 36.24
CA LEU A 576 -18.14 24.91 35.60
C LEU A 576 -18.74 25.91 36.57
N SER A 577 -18.25 27.14 36.52
CA SER A 577 -18.88 28.29 37.17
C SER A 577 -20.17 28.70 36.43
N ASP A 578 -21.06 29.40 37.12
CA ASP A 578 -22.31 29.88 36.52
C ASP A 578 -22.07 30.89 35.38
N GLU A 579 -20.96 31.64 35.42
CA GLU A 579 -20.53 32.51 34.32
C GLU A 579 -20.14 31.73 33.07
N GLU A 580 -19.40 30.62 33.23
CA GLU A 580 -18.98 29.76 32.11
C GLU A 580 -20.16 29.02 31.49
N LYS A 581 -21.09 28.53 32.33
CA LYS A 581 -22.35 27.93 31.86
C LYS A 581 -23.18 28.93 31.06
N SER A 582 -23.32 30.14 31.58
CA SER A 582 -24.06 31.22 30.92
C SER A 582 -23.40 31.65 29.62
N PHE A 583 -22.06 31.74 29.60
CA PHE A 583 -21.29 32.04 28.40
C PHE A 583 -21.53 30.99 27.30
N MET A 584 -21.39 29.69 27.61
CA MET A 584 -21.59 28.62 26.63
C MET A 584 -23.02 28.61 26.08
N LEU A 585 -24.03 28.79 26.94
CA LEU A 585 -25.43 28.79 26.52
C LEU A 585 -25.84 30.07 25.78
N SER A 586 -25.10 31.17 25.92
CA SER A 586 -25.43 32.46 25.28
C SER A 586 -25.42 32.43 23.74
N PHE A 587 -24.70 31.46 23.16
CA PHE A 587 -24.60 31.28 21.71
C PHE A 587 -25.76 30.46 21.12
N TYR A 588 -26.67 29.97 21.97
CA TYR A 588 -27.71 29.04 21.57
C TYR A 588 -29.10 29.51 21.95
N THR A 589 -30.08 29.20 21.11
CA THR A 589 -31.51 29.42 21.38
C THR A 589 -32.23 28.08 21.37
N LEU A 590 -33.01 27.81 22.41
CA LEU A 590 -33.79 26.58 22.54
C LEU A 590 -34.99 26.58 21.58
N ASP A 591 -35.04 25.61 20.67
CA ASP A 591 -36.25 25.29 19.92
C ASP A 591 -37.09 24.27 20.68
N LYS A 592 -38.19 24.74 21.26
CA LYS A 592 -39.11 23.94 22.08
C LYS A 592 -39.87 22.87 21.30
N ASN A 593 -39.93 22.95 19.96
CA ASN A 593 -40.63 21.96 19.14
C ASN A 593 -39.76 20.73 18.85
N THR A 594 -38.45 20.92 18.79
CA THR A 594 -37.49 19.86 18.44
C THR A 594 -36.64 19.42 19.64
N ASP A 595 -36.71 20.15 20.77
CA ASP A 595 -35.94 19.91 21.99
C ASP A 595 -34.42 19.97 21.74
N VAL A 596 -34.01 20.98 20.95
CA VAL A 596 -32.62 21.20 20.53
C VAL A 596 -32.26 22.68 20.69
N TYR A 597 -31.05 22.93 21.16
CA TYR A 597 -30.39 24.24 21.14
C TYR A 597 -29.80 24.51 19.76
N ASN A 598 -30.30 25.53 19.06
CA ASN A 598 -29.78 25.97 17.76
C ASN A 598 -28.84 27.14 17.94
N LEU A 599 -27.73 27.14 17.20
CA LEU A 599 -26.79 28.25 17.20
C LEU A 599 -27.46 29.54 16.74
N SER A 600 -27.40 30.58 17.56
CA SER A 600 -27.95 31.91 17.27
C SER A 600 -26.87 32.93 16.92
N LYS A 601 -25.61 32.65 17.24
CA LYS A 601 -24.47 33.55 16.99
C LYS A 601 -23.19 32.76 16.73
N SER A 602 -22.46 33.12 15.68
CA SER A 602 -21.13 32.55 15.38
C SER A 602 -20.05 33.00 16.37
N PHE A 603 -19.04 32.15 16.56
CA PHE A 603 -17.95 32.41 17.50
C PHE A 603 -16.90 33.35 16.89
N THR A 604 -16.37 34.27 17.71
CA THR A 604 -15.17 35.03 17.39
C THR A 604 -13.91 34.25 17.80
N LYS A 605 -12.73 34.70 17.37
CA LYS A 605 -11.45 34.06 17.75
C LYS A 605 -11.26 34.00 19.28
N GLU A 606 -11.62 35.06 19.99
CA GLU A 606 -11.54 35.15 21.46
C GLU A 606 -12.56 34.21 22.13
N ASP A 607 -13.73 34.01 21.51
CA ASP A 607 -14.72 33.04 21.99
C ASP A 607 -14.19 31.60 21.90
N TYR A 608 -13.47 31.25 20.82
CA TYR A 608 -12.83 29.94 20.68
C TYR A 608 -11.77 29.70 21.75
N GLU A 609 -10.91 30.68 22.04
CA GLU A 609 -9.88 30.58 23.09
C GLU A 609 -10.52 30.38 24.48
N LYS A 610 -11.61 31.11 24.76
CA LYS A 610 -12.36 30.97 26.01
C LYS A 610 -13.08 29.62 26.11
N LEU A 611 -13.74 29.16 25.04
CA LEU A 611 -14.37 27.83 24.97
C LEU A 611 -13.35 26.71 25.17
N TYR A 612 -12.15 26.84 24.59
CA TYR A 612 -11.05 25.90 24.77
C TYR A 612 -10.70 25.75 26.27
N SER A 613 -10.51 26.88 26.97
CA SER A 613 -10.20 26.89 28.41
C SER A 613 -11.32 26.28 29.27
N ILE A 614 -12.57 26.41 28.83
CA ILE A 614 -13.74 25.87 29.52
C ILE A 614 -13.84 24.35 29.33
N ILE A 615 -13.63 23.86 28.11
CA ILE A 615 -13.69 22.42 27.80
C ILE A 615 -12.62 21.66 28.58
N GLN A 616 -11.40 22.22 28.69
CA GLN A 616 -10.32 21.62 29.50
C GLN A 616 -10.69 21.41 30.98
N LYS A 617 -11.64 22.20 31.52
CA LYS A 617 -12.15 22.01 32.89
C LYS A 617 -13.25 20.95 32.98
N MET A 618 -13.98 20.70 31.89
CA MET A 618 -15.03 19.67 31.83
C MET A 618 -14.47 18.26 31.68
N ASP A 619 -13.19 18.16 31.30
CA ASP A 619 -12.49 16.93 30.97
C ASP A 619 -11.84 16.28 32.21
N HIS A 620 -11.61 14.96 32.15
CA HIS A 620 -10.68 14.31 33.07
C HIS A 620 -9.24 14.61 32.61
N THR A 621 -8.76 15.80 32.93
CA THR A 621 -7.40 16.25 32.61
C THR A 621 -6.41 15.91 33.72
N SER A 622 -5.17 15.70 33.34
CA SER A 622 -4.05 15.52 34.26
C SER A 622 -2.77 15.96 33.58
N GLU A 623 -1.77 16.27 34.40
CA GLU A 623 -0.42 16.58 33.93
C GLU A 623 0.58 15.66 34.61
N SER A 624 1.64 15.31 33.89
CA SER A 624 2.74 14.50 34.40
C SER A 624 4.06 15.09 33.94
N ALA A 625 5.05 15.07 34.84
CA ALA A 625 6.42 15.37 34.47
C ALA A 625 6.93 14.36 33.43
N ILE A 626 7.76 14.83 32.50
CA ILE A 626 8.39 14.01 31.47
C ILE A 626 9.77 13.58 31.98
N VAL A 627 9.98 12.27 32.10
CA VAL A 627 11.23 11.69 32.57
C VAL A 627 11.73 10.70 31.53
N ASN A 628 12.90 10.99 30.95
CA ASN A 628 13.54 10.18 29.91
C ASN A 628 12.64 9.93 28.69
N GLY A 629 11.95 10.98 28.22
CA GLY A 629 11.06 10.91 27.06
C GLY A 629 9.76 10.12 27.31
N LYS A 630 9.38 9.94 28.58
CA LYS A 630 8.18 9.19 29.00
C LYS A 630 7.39 9.95 30.06
N ALA A 631 6.07 9.74 30.07
CA ALA A 631 5.15 10.26 31.08
C ALA A 631 4.15 9.17 31.49
N GLN A 632 3.57 9.31 32.68
CA GLN A 632 2.57 8.37 33.18
C GLN A 632 1.41 9.12 33.82
N PHE A 633 0.20 8.76 33.43
CA PHE A 633 -1.02 9.29 34.02
C PHE A 633 -1.78 8.18 34.76
N LYS A 634 -2.48 8.59 35.82
CA LYS A 634 -3.28 7.70 36.65
C LYS A 634 -4.64 8.33 36.93
N PHE A 635 -5.71 7.65 36.55
CA PHE A 635 -7.08 8.06 36.82
C PHE A 635 -7.79 7.01 37.65
N ASN A 636 -8.55 7.45 38.65
CA ASN A 636 -9.36 6.56 39.50
C ASN A 636 -10.82 7.00 39.42
N GLY A 637 -11.75 6.04 39.45
CA GLY A 637 -13.18 6.33 39.51
C GLY A 637 -13.81 6.81 38.20
N LEU A 638 -13.10 6.71 37.06
CA LEU A 638 -13.68 7.00 35.75
C LEU A 638 -14.90 6.11 35.51
N PRO A 639 -16.04 6.63 35.04
CA PRO A 639 -17.14 5.79 34.57
C PRO A 639 -16.62 4.76 33.56
N LYS A 640 -17.16 3.55 33.56
CA LYS A 640 -16.89 2.62 32.47
C LYS A 640 -17.58 3.18 31.23
N ASP A 641 -16.83 3.50 30.18
CA ASP A 641 -17.35 4.02 28.92
C ASP A 641 -16.31 3.85 27.79
N LYS A 642 -16.68 4.22 26.57
CA LYS A 642 -15.75 4.49 25.48
C LYS A 642 -15.22 5.91 25.63
N TYR A 643 -13.91 6.06 25.50
CA TYR A 643 -13.23 7.34 25.64
C TYR A 643 -12.29 7.61 24.47
N TYR A 644 -12.19 8.86 24.05
CA TYR A 644 -11.12 9.36 23.20
C TYR A 644 -10.09 10.05 24.08
N ILE A 645 -8.83 9.64 24.01
CA ILE A 645 -7.74 10.12 24.86
C ILE A 645 -6.76 10.89 23.99
N VAL A 646 -6.40 12.10 24.41
CA VAL A 646 -5.42 12.95 23.75
C VAL A 646 -4.32 13.25 24.75
N VAL A 647 -3.06 13.09 24.34
CA VAL A 647 -1.89 13.49 25.11
C VAL A 647 -1.07 14.43 24.26
N TYR A 648 -0.59 15.53 24.84
CA TYR A 648 0.27 16.47 24.13
C TYR A 648 1.45 16.93 24.98
N HIS A 649 2.50 17.36 24.28
CA HIS A 649 3.73 17.88 24.84
C HIS A 649 3.69 19.41 24.92
N ASP A 650 3.33 19.92 26.09
CA ASP A 650 3.25 21.36 26.35
C ASP A 650 4.65 21.89 26.71
N GLU A 651 5.41 22.32 25.69
CA GLU A 651 6.80 22.76 25.86
C GLU A 651 6.89 24.16 26.46
N ASN A 652 5.88 25.00 26.22
CA ASN A 652 5.86 26.40 26.64
C ASN A 652 5.12 26.62 27.98
N SER A 653 4.54 25.55 28.56
CA SER A 653 3.78 25.57 29.81
C SER A 653 2.59 26.52 29.78
N ASN A 654 1.94 26.66 28.62
CA ASN A 654 0.74 27.48 28.47
C ASN A 654 -0.55 26.69 28.79
N HIS A 655 -0.43 25.40 29.09
CA HIS A 655 -1.52 24.45 29.31
C HIS A 655 -2.49 24.34 28.13
N GLN A 656 -2.07 24.68 26.92
CA GLN A 656 -2.86 24.63 25.69
C GLN A 656 -2.15 23.81 24.62
N LEU A 657 -2.93 23.12 23.79
CA LEU A 657 -2.39 22.44 22.63
C LEU A 657 -2.18 23.48 21.52
N ASP A 658 -0.92 23.77 21.23
CA ASP A 658 -0.61 24.74 20.17
C ASP A 658 -0.87 24.14 18.78
N MET A 659 -1.50 24.93 17.91
CA MET A 659 -1.89 24.54 16.54
C MET A 659 -1.20 25.43 15.49
N LYS A 660 -0.74 24.83 14.39
CA LYS A 660 -0.25 25.54 13.19
C LYS A 660 -1.44 26.08 12.37
N GLU A 661 -1.20 27.01 11.43
CA GLU A 661 -2.24 27.64 10.58
C GLU A 661 -3.18 26.66 9.83
N ASN A 662 -2.76 25.39 9.64
CA ASN A 662 -3.54 24.35 8.98
C ASN A 662 -4.22 23.36 9.95
N ALA A 663 -4.41 23.72 11.23
CA ALA A 663 -4.97 22.87 12.29
C ALA A 663 -4.19 21.57 12.53
N ILE A 664 -2.90 21.57 12.21
CA ILE A 664 -1.95 20.51 12.58
C ILE A 664 -1.33 20.91 13.92
N PRO A 665 -1.26 20.02 14.92
CA PRO A 665 -0.55 20.30 16.17
C PRO A 665 0.87 20.82 15.91
N ALA A 666 1.20 21.96 16.53
CA ALA A 666 2.57 22.48 16.57
C ALA A 666 3.45 21.66 17.50
N GLU A 667 2.84 21.02 18.49
CA GLU A 667 3.46 20.19 19.51
C GLU A 667 3.31 18.69 19.23
N GLY A 668 4.07 17.90 20.00
CA GLY A 668 3.95 16.44 19.96
C GLY A 668 2.60 16.00 20.49
N THR A 669 1.87 15.16 19.76
CA THR A 669 0.56 14.64 20.19
C THR A 669 0.45 13.12 20.03
N ALA A 670 -0.32 12.50 20.92
CA ALA A 670 -0.72 11.11 20.87
C ALA A 670 -2.24 11.02 21.06
N ASN A 671 -2.92 10.20 20.26
CA ASN A 671 -4.37 10.00 20.40
C ASN A 671 -4.68 8.51 20.56
N SER A 672 -5.71 8.17 21.35
CA SER A 672 -6.18 6.79 21.43
C SER A 672 -6.63 6.31 20.05
N GLY A 673 -6.44 5.03 19.74
CA GLY A 673 -6.90 4.43 18.48
C GLY A 673 -6.09 4.79 17.23
N THR A 674 -5.14 5.73 17.29
CA THR A 674 -4.14 5.95 16.23
C THR A 674 -2.75 5.48 16.68
N GLU A 675 -2.31 4.30 16.24
CA GLU A 675 -0.91 3.87 16.34
C GLU A 675 -0.01 4.61 15.32
N GLY A 676 -0.14 5.94 15.25
CA GLY A 676 0.72 6.82 14.47
C GLY A 676 0.08 7.61 13.33
N ARG A 677 0.46 8.89 13.30
CA ARG A 677 0.16 9.95 12.32
C ARG A 677 -1.32 10.33 12.19
N LEU A 678 -1.67 11.49 12.74
CA LEU A 678 -2.80 12.32 12.29
C LEU A 678 -2.57 12.67 10.82
N GLN A 679 -3.03 11.82 9.90
CA GLN A 679 -3.15 12.21 8.50
C GLN A 679 -4.43 13.01 8.26
N GLN A 680 -5.41 12.97 9.20
CA GLN A 680 -6.67 13.70 9.18
C GLN A 680 -7.23 13.96 10.59
N TYR A 681 -8.28 14.80 10.67
CA TYR A 681 -9.02 15.06 11.90
C TYR A 681 -9.51 13.74 12.52
N PRO A 682 -9.24 13.50 13.80
CA PRO A 682 -9.74 12.31 14.48
C PRO A 682 -11.27 12.34 14.47
N THR A 683 -11.92 11.16 14.49
CA THR A 683 -13.33 11.05 14.86
C THR A 683 -13.44 10.13 16.07
N PHE A 684 -14.45 10.35 16.93
CA PHE A 684 -14.67 9.47 18.08
C PHE A 684 -14.81 8.00 17.67
N THR A 685 -15.55 7.73 16.58
CA THR A 685 -15.86 6.38 16.11
C THR A 685 -14.60 5.57 15.77
N SER A 686 -13.61 6.20 15.11
CA SER A 686 -12.37 5.53 14.70
C SER A 686 -11.32 5.44 15.82
N ASN A 687 -11.41 6.32 16.83
CA ASN A 687 -10.31 6.57 17.76
C ASN A 687 -10.63 6.36 19.24
N ASN A 688 -11.86 5.94 19.59
CA ASN A 688 -12.17 5.62 20.97
C ASN A 688 -11.47 4.34 21.44
N ILE A 689 -11.24 4.26 22.76
CA ILE A 689 -10.84 3.08 23.50
C ILE A 689 -11.94 2.75 24.51
N ALA A 690 -12.33 1.48 24.61
CA ALA A 690 -13.27 1.05 25.64
C ALA A 690 -12.52 0.88 26.97
N LEU A 691 -12.89 1.66 27.99
CA LEU A 691 -12.41 1.50 29.35
C LEU A 691 -13.52 0.83 30.19
N ASN A 692 -13.41 -0.49 30.41
CA ASN A 692 -14.49 -1.29 31.00
C ASN A 692 -14.05 -2.32 32.07
N GLN A 693 -12.76 -2.46 32.31
CA GLN A 693 -12.21 -3.32 33.38
C GLN A 693 -11.86 -2.47 34.60
N ASP A 694 -11.82 -3.08 35.79
CA ASP A 694 -11.54 -2.37 37.04
C ASP A 694 -10.12 -1.79 37.09
N ASP A 695 -9.15 -2.48 36.50
CA ASP A 695 -7.76 -2.05 36.38
C ASP A 695 -7.35 -2.12 34.91
N MET A 696 -6.95 -1.00 34.32
CA MET A 696 -6.48 -0.97 32.93
C MET A 696 -5.15 -0.26 32.79
N GLU A 697 -4.32 -0.75 31.89
CA GLU A 697 -3.11 -0.08 31.43
C GLU A 697 -3.18 0.08 29.91
N THR A 698 -2.98 1.30 29.42
CA THR A 698 -2.87 1.59 27.99
C THR A 698 -1.56 2.31 27.70
N LYS A 699 -1.00 2.07 26.52
CA LYS A 699 0.28 2.63 26.07
C LYS A 699 0.05 3.51 24.85
N MET A 700 0.65 4.69 24.84
CA MET A 700 0.53 5.68 23.76
C MET A 700 1.91 6.21 23.37
N HIS A 701 2.08 6.58 22.10
CA HIS A 701 3.33 7.16 21.59
C HIS A 701 3.06 8.56 21.05
N ILE A 702 3.84 9.54 21.49
CA ILE A 702 3.82 10.92 21.00
C ILE A 702 4.47 10.99 19.62
N TYR A 703 3.78 11.67 18.69
CA TYR A 703 4.30 11.98 17.36
C TYR A 703 4.37 13.50 17.19
N TYR A 704 5.45 13.96 16.55
CA TYR A 704 5.66 15.36 16.23
C TYR A 704 5.64 15.53 14.70
N TYR A 705 4.93 16.56 14.23
CA TYR A 705 4.60 16.77 12.81
C TYR A 705 5.43 17.84 12.12
#